data_AF-A0A7Y8NSM4-F1
#
_entry.id   AF-A0A7Y8NSM4-F1
#
_cell.length_a   1.000
_cell.length_b   1.000
_cell.length_c   1.000
_cell.angle_alpha   90.00
_cell.angle_beta   90.00
_cell.angle_gamma   90.00
#
_symmetry.space_group_name_H-M   'P 1'
#
loop_
_entity.id
_entity.type
_entity.pdbx_description
1 polymer ?
#
loop_
_entity_poly.entity_id
_entity_poly.type
_entity_poly.pdbx_seq_one_letter_code
_entity_poly.pdbx_strand_id
1 'polypeptide(L)'
;MNNSGYFRFTLLLLIDLFIIVFFTSYGNKRAHPDINEMIVKAFLERNSHSTNRTILPAFKKYFFSLEIPQQCKGVAIIKDGFFHTEDIVELAKNTDRIQTNSIDFLDYAALKLTDEEGDAELSAMQWIKHGGYSADVPELPASLRHFYDPTKPAGQRYLTDNSNGIVTGLIQRIFTNPHIDGVEWALGKPGNLAFNVQEHSYTWEKGKAWMKMALQERNEDKRSEFMGKAWRALGETLHMIADNGCPPHVRNDAHPSPLLRNNRVFGNPDPYEEYVDYIWLNEPQVFWNFAKGAPDSELKSRMATMVRVRDIAHEMAMFTNINFVTNETISGRDKDENEIKQIIHPEYSYPAPLLDNMTYDPSEYYYTSKLGVKECTDRYYYAKIIPQMCEPYVDFDCVKSQANVLIPNIIEAGVDVMQLFIPKLTVNLQSSGKGVINGSIKHTTDVEYTSEIKYNGSVSIIVVNSKSKSKKEFTVEAKNGLFEKSGFNFSEGDQAYARISFGGVSIESDQVNLIVSDIPVIGSKWVFLEIKGQHTYNSSSSGDYVSNMIDFAQNDDGAPGCDYTLNWNNLEFSNSFNCVFRYSKGSYVGTVKGKLTSDNKCNLQVTTHTTTHPSGVYTNSKSFSCSIINVPFHKLDESDPYFDKFVFKVSGSKITEFISSLTSNNSYDGGKDTQNSSLVKSLYNNDSYIKITFFKNKMKR
;
A
#
# COMPACT_ATOMS: atom_id res chain seq x y z
N MET A 1 30.71 66.45 12.58
CA MET A 1 31.03 65.02 12.42
C MET A 1 29.71 64.28 12.22
N ASN A 2 29.55 63.58 11.09
CA ASN A 2 28.26 63.03 10.65
C ASN A 2 27.84 61.82 11.50
N ASN A 3 26.88 62.01 12.40
CA ASN A 3 26.26 60.95 13.21
C ASN A 3 25.57 59.86 12.35
N SER A 4 25.28 60.12 11.07
CA SER A 4 24.65 59.11 10.20
C SER A 4 25.59 57.98 9.77
N GLY A 5 26.91 58.22 9.71
CA GLY A 5 27.90 57.20 9.33
C GLY A 5 28.11 56.16 10.44
N TYR A 6 28.24 56.62 11.70
CA TYR A 6 28.38 55.75 12.87
C TYR A 6 27.11 54.92 13.14
N PHE A 7 25.93 55.49 12.93
CA PHE A 7 24.67 54.77 13.06
C PHE A 7 24.56 53.64 12.03
N ARG A 8 24.89 53.90 10.75
CA ARG A 8 24.89 52.89 9.69
C ARG A 8 25.88 51.76 9.96
N PHE A 9 27.11 52.10 10.38
CA PHE A 9 28.12 51.10 10.67
C PHE A 9 27.74 50.23 11.88
N THR A 10 27.20 50.83 12.94
CA THR A 10 26.75 50.07 14.14
C THR A 10 25.57 49.17 13.83
N LEU A 11 24.62 49.63 13.01
CA LEU A 11 23.47 48.83 12.58
C LEU A 11 23.91 47.63 11.73
N LEU A 12 24.81 47.84 10.75
CA LEU A 12 25.37 46.75 9.95
C LEU A 12 26.14 45.74 10.80
N LEU A 13 26.90 46.20 11.80
CA LEU A 13 27.66 45.32 12.70
C LEU A 13 26.74 44.54 13.66
N LEU A 14 25.64 45.14 14.12
CA LEU A 14 24.59 44.46 14.86
C LEU A 14 23.82 43.45 13.98
N ILE A 15 23.65 43.74 12.69
CA ILE A 15 23.06 42.82 11.72
C ILE A 15 24.01 41.68 11.41
N ASP A 16 25.29 41.94 11.18
CA ASP A 16 26.28 40.87 10.97
C ASP A 16 26.41 40.01 12.23
N LEU A 17 26.36 40.60 13.42
CA LEU A 17 26.28 39.86 14.68
C LEU A 17 24.96 39.09 14.81
N PHE A 18 23.83 39.66 14.39
CA PHE A 18 22.53 39.00 14.34
C PHE A 18 22.56 37.81 13.37
N ILE A 19 23.12 37.97 12.18
CA ILE A 19 23.34 36.93 11.18
C ILE A 19 24.24 35.85 11.79
N ILE A 20 25.39 36.19 12.35
CA ILE A 20 26.30 35.21 12.95
C ILE A 20 25.62 34.45 14.09
N VAL A 21 24.83 35.12 14.93
CA VAL A 21 24.13 34.50 16.06
C VAL A 21 23.00 33.59 15.55
N PHE A 22 22.09 34.08 14.72
CA PHE A 22 20.93 33.31 14.28
C PHE A 22 21.30 32.18 13.30
N PHE A 23 22.26 32.39 12.38
CA PHE A 23 22.69 31.33 11.44
C PHE A 23 23.50 30.21 12.09
N THR A 24 24.00 30.39 13.32
CA THR A 24 24.77 29.34 14.01
C THR A 24 23.97 28.56 15.04
N SER A 25 22.73 28.97 15.34
CA SER A 25 22.02 28.45 16.51
C SER A 25 20.49 28.37 16.38
N TYR A 26 19.92 28.64 15.21
CA TYR A 26 18.50 28.35 14.95
C TYR A 26 18.40 27.16 13.99
N GLY A 27 17.53 26.21 14.33
CA GLY A 27 16.98 25.26 13.37
C GLY A 27 17.26 23.79 13.67
N ASN A 28 16.19 23.07 14.03
CA ASN A 28 16.08 21.61 14.06
C ASN A 28 16.07 20.99 12.64
N LYS A 29 16.55 21.74 11.63
CA LYS A 29 16.63 21.43 10.19
C LYS A 29 17.37 20.11 9.90
N ARG A 30 18.08 19.57 10.89
CA ARG A 30 18.89 18.34 10.78
C ARG A 30 18.14 17.11 11.27
N ALA A 31 17.34 17.22 12.33
CA ALA A 31 16.65 16.07 12.91
C ALA A 31 15.48 15.61 12.03
N HIS A 32 14.65 16.53 11.51
CA HIS A 32 13.47 16.19 10.71
C HIS A 32 13.80 15.35 9.46
N PRO A 33 14.82 15.66 8.64
CA PRO A 33 15.23 14.81 7.52
C PRO A 33 15.54 13.36 7.92
N ASP A 34 16.20 13.16 9.08
CA ASP A 34 16.56 11.83 9.55
C ASP A 34 15.37 11.11 10.21
N ILE A 35 14.45 11.84 10.86
CA ILE A 35 13.16 11.29 11.31
C ILE A 35 12.33 10.81 10.11
N ASN A 36 12.29 11.60 9.02
CA ASN A 36 11.66 11.18 7.77
C ASN A 36 12.32 9.92 7.18
N GLU A 37 13.65 9.81 7.26
CA GLU A 37 14.34 8.57 6.87
C GLU A 37 13.96 7.39 7.77
N MET A 38 13.84 7.59 9.09
CA MET A 38 13.38 6.55 10.03
C MET A 38 11.96 6.07 9.69
N ILE A 39 11.05 7.00 9.37
CA ILE A 39 9.69 6.69 8.92
C ILE A 39 9.71 5.84 7.65
N VAL A 40 10.48 6.25 6.63
CA VAL A 40 10.58 5.50 5.37
C VAL A 40 11.13 4.10 5.62
N LYS A 41 12.18 3.95 6.43
CA LYS A 41 12.74 2.64 6.78
C LYS A 41 11.73 1.76 7.50
N ALA A 42 11.01 2.30 8.48
CA ALA A 42 9.96 1.56 9.19
C ALA A 42 8.81 1.15 8.26
N PHE A 43 8.43 2.02 7.32
CA PHE A 43 7.43 1.72 6.29
C PHE A 43 7.91 0.56 5.39
N LEU A 44 9.15 0.61 4.93
CA LEU A 44 9.75 -0.45 4.11
C LEU A 44 9.84 -1.76 4.88
N GLU A 45 10.27 -1.76 6.14
CA GLU A 45 10.32 -2.96 6.96
C GLU A 45 8.95 -3.62 7.15
N ARG A 46 7.89 -2.81 7.25
CA ARG A 46 6.49 -3.28 7.42
C ARG A 46 5.90 -3.81 6.12
N ASN A 47 6.29 -3.25 4.98
CA ASN A 47 5.60 -3.48 3.70
C ASN A 47 6.47 -4.12 2.60
N SER A 48 7.72 -4.46 2.87
CA SER A 48 8.59 -5.17 1.92
C SER A 48 8.50 -6.69 2.05
N HIS A 49 8.46 -7.40 0.92
CA HIS A 49 8.42 -8.87 0.84
C HIS A 49 9.66 -9.60 1.37
N SER A 50 10.72 -8.87 1.72
CA SER A 50 11.94 -9.42 2.30
C SER A 50 11.82 -9.73 3.80
N THR A 51 10.80 -9.19 4.48
CA THR A 51 10.60 -9.41 5.92
C THR A 51 9.53 -10.48 6.15
N ASN A 52 9.72 -11.38 7.12
CA ASN A 52 8.71 -12.38 7.53
C ASN A 52 7.49 -11.74 8.24
N ARG A 53 7.23 -10.44 8.03
CA ARG A 53 6.14 -9.69 8.67
C ARG A 53 4.87 -9.76 7.83
N THR A 54 3.74 -9.47 8.46
CA THR A 54 2.44 -9.43 7.77
C THR A 54 2.35 -8.14 6.95
N ILE A 55 2.56 -8.25 5.63
CA ILE A 55 2.36 -7.15 4.68
C ILE A 55 0.87 -6.76 4.70
N LEU A 56 0.59 -5.46 4.65
CA LEU A 56 -0.78 -4.97 4.54
C LEU A 56 -1.46 -5.59 3.31
N PRO A 57 -2.72 -6.06 3.44
CA PRO A 57 -3.42 -6.70 2.31
C PRO A 57 -3.43 -5.86 1.03
N ALA A 58 -3.54 -4.53 1.17
CA ALA A 58 -3.52 -3.58 0.05
C ALA A 58 -2.17 -3.53 -0.69
N PHE A 59 -1.06 -3.80 0.00
CA PHE A 59 0.30 -3.74 -0.55
C PHE A 59 0.91 -5.11 -0.85
N LYS A 60 0.12 -6.19 -0.80
CA LYS A 60 0.59 -7.56 -1.11
C LYS A 60 1.26 -7.69 -2.48
N LYS A 61 0.91 -6.83 -3.44
CA LYS A 61 1.44 -6.79 -4.81
C LYS A 61 2.37 -5.62 -5.10
N TYR A 62 2.69 -4.83 -4.08
CA TYR A 62 3.55 -3.66 -4.17
C TYR A 62 4.98 -4.05 -3.82
N PHE A 63 5.93 -3.48 -4.54
CA PHE A 63 7.36 -3.61 -4.27
C PHE A 63 7.92 -2.20 -4.15
N PHE A 64 8.55 -1.93 -3.01
CA PHE A 64 9.07 -0.62 -2.68
C PHE A 64 10.59 -0.62 -2.82
N SER A 65 11.07 0.37 -3.58
CA SER A 65 12.48 0.62 -3.90
C SER A 65 12.79 2.10 -3.69
N LEU A 66 12.25 2.69 -2.62
CA LEU A 66 12.33 4.13 -2.34
C LEU A 66 13.77 4.60 -2.08
N GLU A 67 14.63 3.68 -1.63
CA GLU A 67 16.06 3.92 -1.36
C GLU A 67 16.91 3.82 -2.63
N ILE A 68 16.45 3.09 -3.65
CA ILE A 68 17.20 2.87 -4.88
C ILE A 68 17.21 4.19 -5.67
N PRO A 69 18.34 4.57 -6.30
CA PRO A 69 18.50 5.84 -7.02
C PRO A 69 17.71 5.92 -8.34
N GLN A 70 16.45 5.46 -8.38
CA GLN A 70 15.54 5.92 -9.42
C GLN A 70 15.25 7.40 -9.14
N GLN A 71 15.97 8.26 -9.85
CA GLN A 71 15.89 9.70 -9.62
C GLN A 71 14.59 10.26 -10.22
N CYS A 72 13.88 11.02 -9.39
CA CYS A 72 12.75 11.84 -9.79
C CYS A 72 13.23 13.27 -9.91
N LYS A 73 12.86 13.95 -10.99
CA LYS A 73 13.13 15.38 -11.18
C LYS A 73 12.25 16.20 -10.25
N GLY A 74 12.72 17.37 -9.84
CA GLY A 74 11.95 18.29 -9.02
C GLY A 74 12.75 19.54 -8.70
N VAL A 75 12.19 20.37 -7.82
CA VAL A 75 12.83 21.60 -7.34
C VAL A 75 13.14 21.42 -5.87
N ALA A 76 14.39 21.65 -5.49
CA ALA A 76 14.93 21.53 -4.15
C ALA A 76 15.38 22.91 -3.63
N ILE A 77 15.43 23.08 -2.31
CA ILE A 77 16.13 24.20 -1.68
C ILE A 77 17.62 23.93 -1.86
N ILE A 78 18.31 24.77 -2.63
CA ILE A 78 19.75 24.68 -2.89
C ILE A 78 20.57 25.61 -1.99
N LYS A 79 19.90 26.60 -1.39
CA LYS A 79 20.46 27.52 -0.41
C LYS A 79 19.39 27.82 0.62
N ASP A 80 19.74 27.64 1.89
CA ASP A 80 18.89 27.97 3.03
C ASP A 80 18.74 29.48 3.22
N GLY A 81 17.66 29.91 3.85
CA GLY A 81 17.41 31.30 4.19
C GLY A 81 16.32 31.50 5.23
N PHE A 82 16.34 32.68 5.85
CA PHE A 82 15.34 33.11 6.83
C PHE A 82 14.06 33.63 6.18
N PHE A 83 14.15 34.06 4.92
CA PHE A 83 13.08 34.73 4.17
C PHE A 83 13.00 34.21 2.75
N HIS A 84 11.81 34.25 2.14
CA HIS A 84 11.74 34.27 0.69
C HIS A 84 12.16 35.64 0.15
N THR A 85 12.59 35.68 -1.11
CA THR A 85 12.93 36.95 -1.76
C THR A 85 11.73 37.91 -1.75
N GLU A 86 10.53 37.39 -1.92
CA GLU A 86 9.29 38.16 -1.91
C GLU A 86 8.92 38.68 -0.52
N ASP A 87 9.26 37.97 0.57
CA ASP A 87 9.06 38.45 1.93
C ASP A 87 9.87 39.72 2.19
N ILE A 88 11.11 39.77 1.68
CA ILE A 88 11.98 40.95 1.77
C ILE A 88 11.42 42.12 0.95
N VAL A 89 10.86 41.84 -0.23
CA VAL A 89 10.18 42.85 -1.05
C VAL A 89 8.91 43.38 -0.36
N GLU A 90 8.16 42.54 0.34
CA GLU A 90 6.97 42.96 1.09
C GLU A 90 7.34 43.76 2.34
N LEU A 91 8.37 43.33 3.08
CA LEU A 91 8.97 44.11 4.16
C LEU A 91 9.36 45.50 3.69
N ALA A 92 10.11 45.60 2.58
CA ALA A 92 10.55 46.86 1.99
C ALA A 92 9.40 47.84 1.73
N LYS A 93 8.29 47.35 1.16
CA LYS A 93 7.09 48.16 0.89
C LYS A 93 6.45 48.70 2.16
N ASN A 94 6.50 47.92 3.25
CA ASN A 94 5.99 48.34 4.55
C ASN A 94 6.95 49.31 5.27
N THR A 95 8.26 49.23 5.01
CA THR A 95 9.28 50.15 5.57
C THR A 95 9.39 51.49 4.84
N ASP A 96 8.85 51.68 3.64
CA ASP A 96 8.78 53.00 2.96
C ASP A 96 7.99 54.06 3.76
N ARG A 97 7.24 53.66 4.80
CA ARG A 97 6.67 54.56 5.82
C ARG A 97 7.71 55.16 6.78
N ILE A 98 8.94 54.64 6.80
CA ILE A 98 10.08 55.08 7.61
C ILE A 98 11.13 55.64 6.64
N GLN A 99 11.10 56.96 6.40
CA GLN A 99 12.00 57.68 5.49
C GLN A 99 13.49 57.44 5.78
N THR A 100 14.06 56.35 5.25
CA THR A 100 15.50 56.11 5.26
C THR A 100 15.91 55.57 3.90
N ASN A 101 17.02 56.07 3.36
CA ASN A 101 17.63 55.60 2.11
C ASN A 101 18.14 54.15 2.28
N SER A 102 17.22 53.19 2.19
CA SER A 102 17.32 51.77 2.60
C SER A 102 17.64 50.79 1.47
N ILE A 103 17.88 51.27 0.25
CA ILE A 103 18.10 50.44 -0.94
C ILE A 103 19.32 49.49 -0.75
N ASP A 104 20.43 49.98 -0.18
CA ASP A 104 21.62 49.14 0.10
C ASP A 104 21.38 48.04 1.17
N PHE A 105 20.44 48.28 2.11
CA PHE A 105 20.11 47.31 3.18
C PHE A 105 19.27 46.16 2.63
N LEU A 106 18.29 46.48 1.79
CA LEU A 106 17.39 45.49 1.19
C LEU A 106 18.13 44.61 0.18
N ASP A 107 19.06 45.17 -0.59
CA ASP A 107 19.89 44.39 -1.52
C ASP A 107 20.87 43.45 -0.79
N TYR A 108 21.45 43.89 0.34
CA TYR A 108 22.33 43.05 1.18
C TYR A 108 21.57 41.93 1.89
N ALA A 109 20.41 42.25 2.49
CA ALA A 109 19.53 41.28 3.13
C ALA A 109 18.98 40.26 2.11
N ALA A 110 18.56 40.72 0.93
CA ALA A 110 18.07 39.87 -0.16
C ALA A 110 19.15 38.93 -0.73
N LEU A 111 20.43 39.28 -0.64
CA LEU A 111 21.51 38.40 -1.11
C LEU A 111 21.89 37.33 -0.08
N LYS A 112 21.80 37.64 1.23
CA LYS A 112 22.37 36.82 2.31
C LYS A 112 21.35 36.06 3.15
N LEU A 113 20.08 36.50 3.17
CA LEU A 113 19.06 35.95 4.06
C LEU A 113 17.95 35.20 3.34
N THR A 114 18.01 35.14 2.01
CA THR A 114 16.99 34.47 1.20
C THR A 114 17.37 33.04 0.88
N ASP A 115 16.36 32.18 0.92
CA ASP A 115 16.45 30.84 0.38
C ASP A 115 16.48 30.89 -1.16
N GLU A 116 17.05 29.86 -1.77
CA GLU A 116 17.03 29.68 -3.22
C GLU A 116 16.59 28.25 -3.55
N GLU A 117 15.68 28.16 -4.51
CA GLU A 117 15.23 26.92 -5.11
C GLU A 117 15.97 26.63 -6.43
N GLY A 118 16.26 25.36 -6.70
CA GLY A 118 16.92 24.91 -7.92
C GLY A 118 16.55 23.50 -8.33
N ASP A 119 16.77 23.17 -9.60
CA ASP A 119 16.50 21.84 -10.14
C ASP A 119 17.36 20.76 -9.45
N ALA A 120 16.73 19.64 -9.09
CA ALA A 120 17.41 18.48 -8.54
C ALA A 120 16.84 17.16 -9.08
N GLU A 121 17.65 16.11 -9.04
CA GLU A 121 17.26 14.74 -9.36
C GLU A 121 17.60 13.83 -8.17
N LEU A 122 16.57 13.45 -7.41
CA LEU A 122 16.72 12.73 -6.14
C LEU A 122 15.84 11.46 -6.13
N SER A 123 16.25 10.44 -5.38
CA SER A 123 15.37 9.28 -5.13
C SER A 123 14.12 9.69 -4.34
N ALA A 124 13.12 8.81 -4.30
CA ALA A 124 11.91 9.05 -3.50
C ALA A 124 12.25 9.30 -2.02
N MET A 125 13.13 8.47 -1.43
CA MET A 125 13.60 8.67 -0.06
C MET A 125 14.31 10.02 0.10
N GLN A 126 15.17 10.41 -0.83
CA GLN A 126 15.88 11.69 -0.75
C GLN A 126 14.93 12.90 -0.87
N TRP A 127 13.89 12.82 -1.71
CA TRP A 127 12.84 13.85 -1.75
C TRP A 127 12.03 13.92 -0.46
N ILE A 128 11.71 12.78 0.14
CA ILE A 128 11.02 12.73 1.44
C ILE A 128 11.90 13.31 2.56
N LYS A 129 13.19 12.96 2.59
CA LYS A 129 14.17 13.57 3.50
C LYS A 129 14.28 15.08 3.29
N HIS A 130 14.37 15.50 2.03
CA HIS A 130 14.42 16.91 1.68
C HIS A 130 13.17 17.64 2.14
N GLY A 131 11.97 17.08 1.99
CA GLY A 131 10.74 17.65 2.53
C GLY A 131 10.76 17.80 4.06
N GLY A 132 11.46 16.91 4.77
CA GLY A 132 11.70 17.08 6.21
C GLY A 132 12.48 18.34 6.56
N TYR A 133 13.36 18.78 5.66
CA TYR A 133 14.16 20.01 5.77
C TYR A 133 13.43 21.24 5.21
N SER A 134 12.83 21.12 4.01
CA SER A 134 12.27 22.27 3.30
C SER A 134 10.98 22.81 3.89
N ALA A 135 10.31 22.07 4.78
CA ALA A 135 9.19 22.59 5.55
C ALA A 135 9.62 23.76 6.47
N ASP A 136 10.85 23.71 7.00
CA ASP A 136 11.45 24.78 7.81
C ASP A 136 12.06 25.92 6.97
N VAL A 137 11.88 25.91 5.65
CA VAL A 137 12.48 26.92 4.77
C VAL A 137 11.40 27.66 3.98
N PRO A 138 11.33 28.99 4.08
CA PRO A 138 12.19 29.87 4.86
C PRO A 138 11.83 29.88 6.35
N GLU A 139 12.87 29.95 7.17
CA GLU A 139 12.83 29.65 8.60
C GLU A 139 11.88 30.52 9.42
N LEU A 140 11.92 31.84 9.21
CA LEU A 140 11.11 32.73 10.02
C LEU A 140 9.61 32.58 9.74
N PRO A 141 9.11 32.68 8.49
CA PRO A 141 7.69 32.49 8.24
C PRO A 141 7.24 31.05 8.50
N ALA A 142 8.07 30.03 8.23
CA ALA A 142 7.73 28.63 8.54
C ALA A 142 7.49 28.43 10.04
N SER A 143 8.38 28.97 10.89
CA SER A 143 8.29 28.82 12.35
C SER A 143 6.93 29.25 12.93
N LEU A 144 6.29 30.30 12.41
CA LEU A 144 4.98 30.77 12.88
C LEU A 144 3.82 29.84 12.52
N ARG A 145 4.06 28.86 11.65
CA ARG A 145 3.05 27.98 11.05
C ARG A 145 3.17 26.54 11.52
N HIS A 146 4.17 26.17 12.32
CA HIS A 146 4.40 24.77 12.74
C HIS A 146 3.69 24.39 14.05
N PHE A 147 2.92 25.30 14.63
CA PHE A 147 2.21 25.09 15.89
C PHE A 147 0.77 24.60 15.67
N TYR A 148 0.33 23.69 16.54
CA TYR A 148 -1.02 23.12 16.53
C TYR A 148 -1.44 22.70 17.95
N ASP A 149 -2.09 23.60 18.70
CA ASP A 149 -2.70 23.23 20.00
C ASP A 149 -4.01 22.46 19.76
N PRO A 150 -4.02 21.13 19.98
CA PRO A 150 -5.16 20.30 19.66
C PRO A 150 -6.31 20.46 20.68
N THR A 151 -6.04 21.09 21.84
CA THR A 151 -7.04 21.34 22.89
C THR A 151 -7.92 22.55 22.59
N LYS A 152 -7.50 23.42 21.67
CA LYS A 152 -8.29 24.59 21.25
C LYS A 152 -9.35 24.22 20.19
N PRO A 153 -10.43 25.01 20.12
CA PRO A 153 -11.40 24.90 19.02
C PRO A 153 -10.74 25.09 17.64
N ALA A 154 -11.32 24.48 16.61
CA ALA A 154 -10.88 24.70 15.23
C ALA A 154 -10.89 26.21 14.88
N GLY A 155 -9.84 26.67 14.19
CA GLY A 155 -9.62 28.09 13.90
C GLY A 155 -8.96 28.88 15.03
N GLN A 156 -8.61 28.25 16.16
CA GLN A 156 -7.84 28.84 17.26
C GLN A 156 -6.64 27.97 17.69
N ARG A 157 -6.27 27.00 16.85
CA ARG A 157 -5.20 26.02 17.14
C ARG A 157 -3.80 26.51 16.76
N TYR A 158 -3.70 27.67 16.11
CA TYR A 158 -2.44 28.25 15.67
C TYR A 158 -1.68 28.90 16.84
N LEU A 159 -0.43 29.28 16.59
CA LEU A 159 0.40 29.98 17.57
C LEU A 159 -0.26 31.30 18.01
N THR A 160 -0.63 31.41 19.28
CA THR A 160 -1.22 32.64 19.83
C THR A 160 -0.27 33.40 20.74
N ASP A 161 0.89 32.83 21.03
CA ASP A 161 1.88 33.42 21.91
C ASP A 161 2.63 34.59 21.25
N ASN A 162 3.11 35.51 22.08
CA ASN A 162 4.05 36.56 21.68
C ASN A 162 5.40 36.30 22.35
N SER A 163 6.47 36.25 21.56
CA SER A 163 7.82 36.08 22.07
C SER A 163 8.13 37.04 23.22
N ASN A 164 8.65 36.48 24.30
CA ASN A 164 9.07 37.21 25.50
C ASN A 164 10.37 38.02 25.31
N GLY A 165 11.11 37.81 24.22
CA GLY A 165 12.32 38.55 23.88
C GLY A 165 12.07 39.91 23.23
N ILE A 166 12.88 40.93 23.55
CA ILE A 166 12.75 42.28 22.98
C ILE A 166 12.90 42.26 21.45
N VAL A 167 13.91 41.56 20.93
CA VAL A 167 14.21 41.54 19.50
C VAL A 167 13.24 40.62 18.76
N THR A 168 13.01 39.42 19.28
CA THR A 168 12.13 38.42 18.66
C THR A 168 10.66 38.85 18.71
N GLY A 169 10.21 39.49 19.79
CA GLY A 169 8.89 40.12 19.86
C GLY A 169 8.72 41.32 18.92
N LEU A 170 9.79 42.08 18.64
CA LEU A 170 9.76 43.12 17.60
C LEU A 170 9.62 42.51 16.21
N ILE A 171 10.36 41.44 15.93
CA ILE A 171 10.29 40.72 14.65
C ILE A 171 8.90 40.12 14.45
N GLN A 172 8.34 39.42 15.44
CA GLN A 172 6.99 38.86 15.36
C GLN A 172 5.90 39.91 15.13
N ARG A 173 6.10 41.17 15.56
CA ARG A 173 5.17 42.27 15.23
C ARG A 173 5.27 42.73 13.78
N ILE A 174 6.43 42.56 13.15
CA ILE A 174 6.65 42.89 11.74
C ILE A 174 6.07 41.77 10.86
N PHE A 175 6.23 40.51 11.27
CA PHE A 175 5.67 39.34 10.59
C PHE A 175 4.37 38.91 11.26
N THR A 176 3.27 39.49 10.81
CA THR A 176 1.94 39.17 11.37
C THR A 176 1.70 37.67 11.29
N ASN A 177 1.26 37.08 12.41
CA ASN A 177 0.89 35.68 12.44
C ASN A 177 -0.20 35.42 11.39
N PRO A 178 -0.03 34.45 10.49
CA PRO A 178 -1.01 34.13 9.44
C PRO A 178 -2.35 33.58 9.98
N HIS A 179 -2.47 33.33 11.28
CA HIS A 179 -3.61 32.70 11.93
C HIS A 179 -3.97 31.34 11.31
N ILE A 180 -2.94 30.57 10.95
CA ILE A 180 -3.05 29.22 10.40
C ILE A 180 -2.27 28.24 11.28
N ASP A 181 -2.87 27.09 11.55
CA ASP A 181 -2.24 26.04 12.34
C ASP A 181 -1.42 25.08 11.46
N GLY A 182 -0.46 24.37 12.05
CA GLY A 182 0.48 23.50 11.31
C GLY A 182 -0.18 22.38 10.54
N VAL A 183 -1.31 21.87 11.02
CA VAL A 183 -2.07 20.85 10.29
C VAL A 183 -2.75 21.46 9.08
N GLU A 184 -3.39 22.63 9.17
CA GLU A 184 -3.95 23.31 8.00
C GLU A 184 -2.87 23.74 7.00
N TRP A 185 -1.73 24.25 7.48
CA TRP A 185 -0.60 24.67 6.67
C TRP A 185 -0.01 23.51 5.85
N ALA A 186 0.29 22.38 6.50
CA ALA A 186 0.90 21.23 5.84
C ALA A 186 -0.09 20.48 4.93
N LEU A 187 -1.37 20.38 5.33
CA LEU A 187 -2.35 19.63 4.54
C LEU A 187 -2.89 20.44 3.35
N GLY A 188 -2.99 21.76 3.51
CA GLY A 188 -3.65 22.64 2.55
C GLY A 188 -5.16 22.41 2.47
N LYS A 189 -5.80 23.20 1.60
CA LYS A 189 -7.25 23.10 1.37
C LYS A 189 -7.54 22.11 0.25
N PRO A 190 -8.46 21.15 0.43
CA PRO A 190 -8.87 20.24 -0.64
C PRO A 190 -9.29 21.01 -1.91
N GLY A 191 -8.71 20.63 -3.04
CA GLY A 191 -9.00 21.27 -4.33
C GLY A 191 -8.34 22.64 -4.55
N ASN A 192 -7.64 23.21 -3.56
CA ASN A 192 -6.82 24.40 -3.79
C ASN A 192 -5.46 24.00 -4.36
N LEU A 193 -5.30 24.21 -5.66
CA LEU A 193 -4.04 24.01 -6.39
C LEU A 193 -3.41 25.35 -6.80
N ALA A 194 -3.84 26.47 -6.20
CA ALA A 194 -3.25 27.76 -6.49
C ALA A 194 -1.79 27.81 -6.00
N PHE A 195 -0.95 28.44 -6.81
CA PHE A 195 0.45 28.72 -6.51
C PHE A 195 0.55 30.23 -6.36
N ASN A 196 0.17 30.75 -5.20
CA ASN A 196 0.55 32.11 -4.82
C ASN A 196 1.72 32.02 -3.84
N VAL A 197 2.56 33.06 -3.81
CA VAL A 197 3.82 33.04 -3.05
C VAL A 197 3.59 32.97 -1.53
N GLN A 198 2.38 33.32 -1.06
CA GLN A 198 2.01 33.25 0.36
C GLN A 198 1.37 31.90 0.74
N GLU A 199 1.09 31.02 -0.22
CA GLU A 199 0.51 29.70 -0.01
C GLU A 199 1.60 28.64 -0.04
N HIS A 200 1.52 27.71 0.91
CA HIS A 200 2.43 26.58 0.98
C HIS A 200 2.44 25.78 -0.33
N SER A 201 3.61 25.64 -0.93
CA SER A 201 3.74 25.03 -2.26
C SER A 201 3.60 23.51 -2.22
N TYR A 202 4.06 22.85 -1.16
CA TYR A 202 4.16 21.39 -1.10
C TYR A 202 3.27 20.78 0.00
N THR A 203 1.97 21.07 -0.09
CA THR A 203 0.96 20.51 0.82
C THR A 203 0.58 19.07 0.49
N TRP A 204 -0.02 18.35 1.45
CA TRP A 204 -0.61 17.02 1.24
C TRP A 204 -1.54 16.96 0.02
N GLU A 205 -2.48 17.91 -0.10
CA GLU A 205 -3.45 17.93 -1.20
C GLU A 205 -2.79 18.16 -2.56
N LYS A 206 -1.76 19.03 -2.63
CA LYS A 206 -0.96 19.23 -3.84
C LYS A 206 -0.10 17.99 -4.14
N GLY A 207 0.46 17.35 -3.13
CA GLY A 207 1.18 16.08 -3.20
C GLY A 207 0.35 14.97 -3.86
N LYS A 208 -0.89 14.77 -3.38
CA LYS A 208 -1.83 13.81 -3.97
C LYS A 208 -2.19 14.17 -5.41
N ALA A 209 -2.38 15.46 -5.71
CA ALA A 209 -2.63 15.92 -7.06
C ALA A 209 -1.45 15.65 -8.00
N TRP A 210 -0.21 15.88 -7.56
CA TRP A 210 0.99 15.54 -8.32
C TRP A 210 1.18 14.04 -8.51
N MET A 211 0.93 13.22 -7.48
CA MET A 211 0.92 11.76 -7.61
C MET A 211 -0.07 11.32 -8.70
N LYS A 212 -1.30 11.86 -8.66
CA LYS A 212 -2.31 11.61 -9.69
C LYS A 212 -1.83 12.07 -11.08
N MET A 213 -1.30 13.28 -11.21
CA MET A 213 -0.79 13.79 -12.48
C MET A 213 0.34 12.92 -13.03
N ALA A 214 1.30 12.51 -12.19
CA ALA A 214 2.38 11.62 -12.59
C ALA A 214 1.86 10.29 -13.16
N LEU A 215 0.89 9.67 -12.47
CA LEU A 215 0.28 8.41 -12.90
C LEU A 215 -0.60 8.54 -14.15
N GLN A 216 -1.05 9.75 -14.50
CA GLN A 216 -1.85 10.03 -15.70
C GLN A 216 -1.04 10.63 -16.85
N GLU A 217 0.21 11.01 -16.61
CA GLU A 217 1.11 11.63 -17.58
C GLU A 217 1.81 10.56 -18.43
N ARG A 218 1.84 10.77 -19.75
CA ARG A 218 2.50 9.87 -20.71
C ARG A 218 3.97 10.21 -20.88
N ASN A 219 4.32 11.49 -20.83
CA ASN A 219 5.69 11.95 -20.96
C ASN A 219 6.50 11.56 -19.70
N GLU A 220 7.59 10.81 -19.89
CA GLU A 220 8.37 10.28 -18.77
C GLU A 220 9.08 11.38 -17.96
N ASP A 221 9.56 12.45 -18.61
CA ASP A 221 10.19 13.58 -17.92
C ASP A 221 9.20 14.32 -17.01
N LYS A 222 8.00 14.64 -17.52
CA LYS A 222 6.95 15.28 -16.72
C LYS A 222 6.44 14.37 -15.61
N ARG A 223 6.33 13.06 -15.87
CA ARG A 223 5.99 12.07 -14.84
C ARG A 223 7.03 12.11 -13.72
N SER A 224 8.31 12.13 -14.08
CA SER A 224 9.42 12.21 -13.12
C SER A 224 9.35 13.49 -12.29
N GLU A 225 9.07 14.63 -12.92
CA GLU A 225 8.91 15.93 -12.26
C GLU A 225 7.74 15.93 -11.25
N PHE A 226 6.56 15.49 -11.67
CA PHE A 226 5.41 15.38 -10.78
C PHE A 226 5.66 14.41 -9.63
N MET A 227 6.41 13.34 -9.87
CA MET A 227 6.76 12.38 -8.83
C MET A 227 7.70 12.98 -7.78
N GLY A 228 8.71 13.76 -8.19
CA GLY A 228 9.59 14.45 -7.24
C GLY A 228 8.81 15.45 -6.37
N LYS A 229 7.91 16.23 -6.97
CA LYS A 229 7.02 17.15 -6.23
C LYS A 229 6.10 16.42 -5.25
N ALA A 230 5.54 15.28 -5.66
CA ALA A 230 4.70 14.45 -4.79
C ALA A 230 5.50 13.92 -3.57
N TRP A 231 6.72 13.44 -3.78
CA TRP A 231 7.55 12.94 -2.68
C TRP A 231 8.07 14.04 -1.75
N ARG A 232 8.40 15.22 -2.28
CA ARG A 232 8.72 16.39 -1.44
C ARG A 232 7.53 16.78 -0.56
N ALA A 233 6.32 16.86 -1.13
CA ALA A 233 5.11 17.17 -0.38
C ALA A 233 4.77 16.13 0.70
N LEU A 234 5.02 14.85 0.43
CA LEU A 234 4.95 13.82 1.47
C LEU A 234 5.96 14.10 2.59
N GLY A 235 7.21 14.44 2.25
CA GLY A 235 8.24 14.78 3.23
C GLY A 235 7.86 15.97 4.12
N GLU A 236 7.31 17.04 3.55
CA GLU A 236 6.82 18.21 4.31
C GLU A 236 5.57 17.87 5.14
N THR A 237 4.74 16.92 4.69
CA THR A 237 3.65 16.40 5.52
C THR A 237 4.17 15.59 6.71
N LEU A 238 5.21 14.77 6.51
CA LEU A 238 5.83 13.99 7.58
C LEU A 238 6.58 14.89 8.58
N HIS A 239 7.13 16.03 8.14
CA HIS A 239 7.64 17.07 9.02
C HIS A 239 6.56 17.52 10.01
N MET A 240 5.36 17.87 9.54
CA MET A 240 4.23 18.23 10.41
C MET A 240 3.83 17.11 11.39
N ILE A 241 3.95 15.83 10.99
CA ILE A 241 3.72 14.72 11.92
C ILE A 241 4.78 14.69 13.04
N ALA A 242 6.03 15.01 12.73
CA ALA A 242 7.09 15.14 13.72
C ALA A 242 6.85 16.36 14.65
N ASP A 243 6.41 17.50 14.11
CA ASP A 243 6.01 18.67 14.92
C ASP A 243 4.88 18.33 15.89
N ASN A 244 3.87 17.57 15.45
CA ASN A 244 2.81 17.09 16.34
C ASN A 244 3.31 16.10 17.40
N GLY A 245 4.51 15.56 17.24
CA GLY A 245 5.25 14.81 18.24
C GLY A 245 6.24 15.66 19.06
N CYS A 246 6.23 16.97 18.89
CA CYS A 246 7.10 17.92 19.59
C CYS A 246 6.27 18.70 20.63
N PRO A 247 6.50 18.53 21.94
CA PRO A 247 5.67 19.16 22.97
C PRO A 247 5.49 20.69 22.82
N PRO A 248 6.53 21.47 22.45
CA PRO A 248 6.39 22.91 22.22
C PRO A 248 5.38 23.28 21.15
N HIS A 249 5.39 22.56 20.02
CA HIS A 249 4.53 22.82 18.87
C HIS A 249 3.06 22.58 19.19
N VAL A 250 2.76 21.60 20.03
CA VAL A 250 1.37 21.25 20.40
C VAL A 250 0.88 21.97 21.64
N ARG A 251 1.75 22.72 22.33
CA ARG A 251 1.39 23.54 23.50
C ARG A 251 1.61 25.03 23.25
N ASN A 252 1.69 25.43 21.97
CA ASN A 252 1.87 26.83 21.54
C ASN A 252 3.05 27.53 22.25
N ASP A 253 4.10 26.78 22.54
CA ASP A 253 5.22 27.26 23.34
C ASP A 253 6.36 27.77 22.46
N ALA A 254 6.21 29.03 21.98
CA ALA A 254 7.14 29.60 21.02
C ALA A 254 8.42 30.11 21.67
N HIS A 255 9.55 29.56 21.21
CA HIS A 255 10.87 29.91 21.69
C HIS A 255 11.81 30.33 20.55
N PRO A 256 11.65 31.54 20.01
CA PRO A 256 12.46 32.00 18.88
C PRO A 256 13.90 32.40 19.27
N SER A 257 14.40 31.97 20.43
CA SER A 257 15.71 32.38 20.93
C SER A 257 16.77 31.31 20.71
N PRO A 258 17.97 31.68 20.24
CA PRO A 258 19.13 30.81 20.32
C PRO A 258 19.57 30.56 21.77
N LEU A 259 20.35 29.50 22.01
CA LEU A 259 20.98 29.11 23.30
C LEU A 259 21.99 30.13 23.89
N LEU A 260 21.85 31.42 23.60
CA LEU A 260 22.58 32.47 24.30
C LEU A 260 21.85 32.76 25.62
N ARG A 261 22.59 32.73 26.74
CA ARG A 261 22.10 32.98 28.12
C ARG A 261 21.54 34.40 28.38
N ASN A 262 21.15 35.14 27.34
CA ASN A 262 20.56 36.47 27.46
C ASN A 262 19.07 36.45 27.09
N ASN A 263 18.30 35.78 27.94
CA ASN A 263 16.87 35.55 27.77
C ASN A 263 16.07 36.85 27.66
N ARG A 264 16.63 37.97 28.12
CA ARG A 264 16.01 39.29 28.03
C ARG A 264 16.01 39.87 26.61
N VAL A 265 17.00 39.53 25.79
CA VAL A 265 17.16 40.13 24.44
C VAL A 265 16.50 39.28 23.37
N PHE A 266 16.69 37.96 23.43
CA PHE A 266 16.27 37.03 22.37
C PHE A 266 15.12 36.10 22.79
N GLY A 267 14.87 35.95 24.08
CA GLY A 267 13.83 35.07 24.64
C GLY A 267 14.43 33.82 25.29
N ASN A 268 13.60 32.89 25.75
CA ASN A 268 14.07 31.59 26.22
C ASN A 268 14.25 30.65 25.01
N PRO A 269 15.32 29.82 24.95
CA PRO A 269 15.43 28.75 23.96
C PRO A 269 14.51 27.59 24.34
N ASP A 270 13.97 26.86 23.36
CA ASP A 270 13.23 25.63 23.63
C ASP A 270 14.23 24.52 23.98
N PRO A 271 14.22 23.98 25.21
CA PRO A 271 15.14 22.90 25.54
C PRO A 271 14.87 21.62 24.76
N TYR A 272 13.65 21.35 24.31
CA TYR A 272 13.35 20.08 23.64
C TYR A 272 14.08 19.97 22.31
N GLU A 273 13.81 20.87 21.36
CA GLU A 273 14.44 20.83 20.04
C GLU A 273 15.95 21.01 20.11
N GLU A 274 16.44 21.92 20.95
CA GLU A 274 17.88 22.18 21.13
C GLU A 274 18.62 20.95 21.68
N TYR A 275 18.05 20.25 22.67
CA TYR A 275 18.67 19.04 23.18
C TYR A 275 18.48 17.85 22.24
N VAL A 276 17.41 17.78 21.45
CA VAL A 276 17.28 16.76 20.38
C VAL A 276 18.34 16.97 19.30
N ASP A 277 18.58 18.19 18.82
CA ASP A 277 19.67 18.48 17.87
C ASP A 277 21.04 18.19 18.51
N TYR A 278 21.22 18.53 19.80
CA TYR A 278 22.43 18.17 20.53
C TYR A 278 22.64 16.64 20.57
N ILE A 279 21.61 15.85 20.86
CA ILE A 279 21.67 14.37 20.86
C ILE A 279 21.97 13.86 19.46
N TRP A 280 21.33 14.41 18.42
CA TRP A 280 21.60 14.07 17.04
C TRP A 280 23.08 14.31 16.67
N LEU A 281 23.62 15.47 17.04
CA LEU A 281 24.99 15.88 16.70
C LEU A 281 26.06 15.14 17.51
N ASN A 282 25.87 15.00 18.83
CA ASN A 282 26.88 14.52 19.76
C ASN A 282 26.70 13.07 20.19
N GLU A 283 25.47 12.55 20.14
CA GLU A 283 25.11 11.16 20.46
C GLU A 283 24.29 10.50 19.31
N PRO A 284 24.74 10.53 18.04
CA PRO A 284 23.94 10.09 16.90
C PRO A 284 23.42 8.65 17.04
N GLN A 285 24.20 7.76 17.69
CA GLN A 285 23.76 6.39 17.94
C GLN A 285 22.56 6.33 18.90
N VAL A 286 22.48 7.23 19.88
CA VAL A 286 21.34 7.36 20.79
C VAL A 286 20.13 7.89 20.02
N PHE A 287 20.30 8.95 19.22
CA PHE A 287 19.25 9.47 18.36
C PHE A 287 18.62 8.37 17.49
N TRP A 288 19.43 7.62 16.75
CA TRP A 288 18.96 6.51 15.92
C TRP A 288 18.42 5.31 16.71
N ASN A 289 18.77 5.18 17.99
CA ASN A 289 18.21 4.14 18.84
C ASN A 289 16.79 4.47 19.33
N PHE A 290 16.39 5.74 19.37
CA PHE A 290 15.00 6.09 19.69
C PHE A 290 14.02 5.42 18.72
N ALA A 291 14.36 5.34 17.42
CA ALA A 291 13.55 4.67 16.41
C ALA A 291 13.31 3.16 16.65
N LYS A 292 14.11 2.53 17.52
CA LYS A 292 13.96 1.11 17.88
C LYS A 292 13.01 0.89 19.07
N GLY A 293 12.57 1.97 19.72
CA GLY A 293 11.57 1.92 20.78
C GLY A 293 10.23 1.38 20.28
N ALA A 294 9.38 0.97 21.22
CA ALA A 294 8.01 0.58 20.90
C ALA A 294 7.10 1.81 20.96
N PRO A 295 6.21 2.03 19.97
CA PRO A 295 5.18 3.05 20.09
C PRO A 295 4.20 2.69 21.21
N ASP A 296 3.52 3.70 21.74
CA ASP A 296 2.46 3.52 22.70
C ASP A 296 1.34 2.66 22.08
N SER A 297 0.95 1.60 22.79
CA SER A 297 0.04 0.59 22.25
C SER A 297 -1.39 1.12 22.07
N GLU A 298 -1.82 2.05 22.92
CA GLU A 298 -3.17 2.61 22.83
C GLU A 298 -3.24 3.63 21.70
N LEU A 299 -2.27 4.54 21.61
CA LEU A 299 -2.15 5.49 20.51
C LEU A 299 -2.10 4.75 19.17
N LYS A 300 -1.22 3.74 19.04
CA LYS A 300 -1.14 2.90 17.85
C LYS A 300 -2.48 2.25 17.51
N SER A 301 -3.20 1.72 18.50
CA SER A 301 -4.51 1.09 18.27
C SER A 301 -5.56 2.10 17.79
N ARG A 302 -5.54 3.34 18.28
CA ARG A 302 -6.47 4.38 17.83
C ARG A 302 -6.15 4.81 16.40
N MET A 303 -4.89 5.11 16.10
CA MET A 303 -4.44 5.53 14.77
C MET A 303 -4.67 4.46 13.69
N ALA A 304 -4.53 3.17 14.01
CA ALA A 304 -4.71 2.08 13.05
C ALA A 304 -6.11 2.01 12.39
N THR A 305 -7.11 2.68 12.98
CA THR A 305 -8.47 2.76 12.44
C THR A 305 -8.75 4.04 11.64
N MET A 306 -7.83 5.00 11.68
CA MET A 306 -7.98 6.30 11.04
C MET A 306 -7.72 6.19 9.54
N VAL A 307 -8.57 6.84 8.77
CA VAL A 307 -8.52 6.80 7.31
C VAL A 307 -8.12 8.13 6.69
N ARG A 308 -7.95 9.19 7.51
CA ARG A 308 -7.51 10.50 7.06
C ARG A 308 -6.22 10.93 7.74
N VAL A 309 -5.34 11.59 6.99
CA VAL A 309 -4.10 12.16 7.53
C VAL A 309 -4.34 13.18 8.64
N ARG A 310 -5.42 13.97 8.52
CA ARG A 310 -5.80 14.97 9.54
C ARG A 310 -6.15 14.32 10.89
N ASP A 311 -6.79 13.16 10.86
CA ASP A 311 -7.21 12.46 12.07
C ASP A 311 -5.97 11.90 12.78
N ILE A 312 -5.01 11.32 12.03
CA ILE A 312 -3.71 10.85 12.56
C ILE A 312 -2.91 12.01 13.14
N ALA A 313 -2.81 13.12 12.42
CA ALA A 313 -2.09 14.32 12.88
C ALA A 313 -2.69 14.86 14.19
N HIS A 314 -4.02 14.98 14.27
CA HIS A 314 -4.69 15.45 15.47
C HIS A 314 -4.51 14.49 16.65
N GLU A 315 -4.58 13.18 16.42
CA GLU A 315 -4.40 12.18 17.47
C GLU A 315 -2.96 12.16 18.01
N MET A 316 -1.96 12.26 17.13
CA MET A 316 -0.56 12.41 17.51
C MET A 316 -0.37 13.69 18.36
N ALA A 317 -0.91 14.81 17.89
CA ALA A 317 -0.82 16.07 18.62
C ALA A 317 -1.51 16.00 20.00
N MET A 318 -2.70 15.42 20.07
CA MET A 318 -3.43 15.22 21.32
C MET A 318 -2.64 14.36 22.29
N PHE A 319 -2.06 13.25 21.82
CA PHE A 319 -1.22 12.40 22.65
C PHE A 319 -0.01 13.16 23.20
N THR A 320 0.68 13.91 22.36
CA THR A 320 1.84 14.71 22.79
C THR A 320 1.42 15.78 23.81
N ASN A 321 0.35 16.53 23.53
CA ASN A 321 -0.12 17.62 24.38
C ASN A 321 -0.49 17.16 25.80
N ILE A 322 -1.24 16.06 25.92
CA ILE A 322 -1.78 15.62 27.23
C ILE A 322 -0.77 14.85 28.08
N ASN A 323 0.34 14.38 27.49
CA ASN A 323 1.30 13.51 28.18
C ASN A 323 2.62 14.19 28.52
N PHE A 324 3.01 15.27 27.81
CA PHE A 324 4.35 15.85 27.94
C PHE A 324 4.31 17.32 28.32
N VAL A 325 5.22 17.74 29.21
CA VAL A 325 5.45 19.16 29.51
C VAL A 325 6.46 19.77 28.56
N THR A 326 6.34 21.08 28.39
CA THR A 326 7.42 21.94 27.88
C THR A 326 7.95 22.77 29.04
N ASN A 327 9.09 23.42 28.87
CA ASN A 327 9.70 24.19 29.93
C ASN A 327 8.82 25.33 30.45
N GLU A 328 8.06 26.01 29.58
CA GLU A 328 7.21 27.13 30.00
C GLU A 328 5.78 26.73 30.35
N THR A 329 5.39 25.45 30.14
CA THR A 329 4.02 24.97 30.40
C THR A 329 3.87 24.07 31.63
N ILE A 330 4.95 23.89 32.40
CA ILE A 330 4.91 23.19 33.68
C ILE A 330 3.93 23.91 34.62
N SER A 331 3.01 23.16 35.21
CA SER A 331 2.00 23.68 36.15
C SER A 331 1.47 22.59 37.07
N GLY A 332 0.79 23.01 38.16
CA GLY A 332 0.23 22.11 39.17
C GLY A 332 0.82 22.38 40.56
N ARG A 333 0.73 21.41 41.46
CA ARG A 333 1.37 21.45 42.78
C ARG A 333 2.68 20.67 42.77
N ASP A 334 3.74 21.30 43.25
CA ASP A 334 5.04 20.65 43.43
C ASP A 334 5.02 19.67 44.63
N LYS A 335 6.17 19.01 44.86
CA LYS A 335 6.38 18.08 45.99
C LYS A 335 6.14 18.69 47.38
N ASP A 336 6.21 20.02 47.51
CA ASP A 336 6.03 20.77 48.75
C ASP A 336 4.63 21.43 48.81
N GLU A 337 3.71 21.02 47.92
CA GLU A 337 2.34 21.52 47.75
C GLU A 337 2.22 22.98 47.28
N ASN A 338 3.33 23.59 46.83
CA ASN A 338 3.31 24.95 46.27
C ASN A 338 2.65 24.96 44.89
N GLU A 339 1.88 25.99 44.62
CA GLU A 339 1.27 26.21 43.31
C GLU A 339 2.32 26.71 42.31
N ILE A 340 2.57 25.92 41.27
CA ILE A 340 3.39 26.26 40.11
C ILE A 340 2.46 26.63 38.95
N LYS A 341 2.70 27.80 38.35
CA LYS A 341 1.94 28.30 37.20
C LYS A 341 2.82 28.27 35.97
N GLN A 342 2.22 27.91 34.83
CA GLN A 342 2.89 28.06 33.55
C GLN A 342 3.27 29.52 33.29
N ILE A 343 4.42 29.71 32.65
CA ILE A 343 5.00 31.02 32.34
C ILE A 343 4.31 31.60 31.11
N ILE A 344 4.16 30.76 30.07
CA ILE A 344 3.47 31.12 28.84
C ILE A 344 1.96 30.96 28.99
N HIS A 345 1.18 31.74 28.24
CA HIS A 345 -0.28 31.75 28.28
C HIS A 345 -0.88 31.85 29.70
N PRO A 346 -0.51 32.85 30.52
CA PRO A 346 -0.98 32.95 31.91
C PRO A 346 -2.51 33.11 32.04
N GLU A 347 -3.21 33.42 30.95
CA GLU A 347 -4.66 33.53 30.88
C GLU A 347 -5.39 32.18 30.88
N TYR A 348 -4.71 31.05 30.66
CA TYR A 348 -5.26 29.72 30.83
C TYR A 348 -4.21 28.73 31.37
N SER A 349 -4.62 27.51 31.69
CA SER A 349 -3.67 26.44 31.99
C SER A 349 -4.05 25.17 31.24
N TYR A 350 -3.04 24.47 30.76
CA TYR A 350 -3.26 23.16 30.17
C TYR A 350 -3.78 22.18 31.24
N PRO A 351 -4.79 21.36 30.91
CA PRO A 351 -5.40 20.45 31.89
C PRO A 351 -4.49 19.26 32.24
N ALA A 352 -3.51 18.95 31.39
CA ALA A 352 -2.57 17.86 31.57
C ALA A 352 -1.32 18.06 30.68
N PRO A 353 -0.19 17.40 31.03
CA PRO A 353 0.06 16.82 32.35
C PRO A 353 0.31 17.91 33.41
N LEU A 354 -0.10 17.61 34.65
CA LEU A 354 0.10 18.48 35.83
C LEU A 354 1.05 17.78 36.81
N LEU A 355 1.84 18.57 37.56
CA LEU A 355 2.74 18.03 38.59
C LEU A 355 2.01 17.16 39.62
N ASP A 356 0.77 17.53 40.00
CA ASP A 356 -0.08 16.77 40.93
C ASP A 356 -0.33 15.31 40.49
N ASN A 357 -0.24 15.05 39.18
CA ASN A 357 -0.52 13.76 38.57
C ASN A 357 0.76 12.96 38.25
N MET A 358 1.93 13.50 38.60
CA MET A 358 3.24 12.89 38.39
C MET A 358 3.77 12.26 39.68
N THR A 359 4.69 11.32 39.54
CA THR A 359 5.43 10.76 40.68
C THR A 359 6.76 11.49 40.83
N TYR A 360 7.00 12.12 41.98
CA TYR A 360 8.29 12.74 42.29
C TYR A 360 9.24 11.71 42.92
N ASP A 361 10.43 11.53 42.33
CA ASP A 361 11.51 10.74 42.91
C ASP A 361 12.49 11.65 43.68
N PRO A 362 12.53 11.62 45.02
CA PRO A 362 13.42 12.47 45.80
C PRO A 362 14.90 12.08 45.71
N SER A 363 15.22 10.89 45.20
CA SER A 363 16.60 10.44 45.01
C SER A 363 17.20 10.93 43.69
N GLU A 364 16.36 11.03 42.66
CA GLU A 364 16.76 11.51 41.33
C GLU A 364 16.35 12.96 41.06
N TYR A 365 15.44 13.54 41.85
CA TYR A 365 14.89 14.89 41.72
C TYR A 365 14.07 15.10 40.44
N TYR A 366 13.42 14.06 39.94
CA TYR A 366 12.59 14.12 38.73
C TYR A 366 11.12 13.89 39.04
N TYR A 367 10.27 14.62 38.31
CA TYR A 367 8.85 14.31 38.16
C TYR A 367 8.68 13.36 36.98
N THR A 368 8.04 12.22 37.24
CA THR A 368 7.83 11.17 36.24
C THR A 368 6.34 11.02 35.92
N SER A 369 5.98 11.03 34.64
CA SER A 369 4.60 10.84 34.20
C SER A 369 4.15 9.38 34.35
N LYS A 370 2.85 9.12 34.16
CA LYS A 370 2.29 7.76 34.18
C LYS A 370 2.88 6.83 33.11
N LEU A 371 3.47 7.41 32.05
CA LEU A 371 4.17 6.68 31.01
C LEU A 371 5.60 6.29 31.42
N GLY A 372 6.05 6.66 32.63
CA GLY A 372 7.41 6.43 33.08
C GLY A 372 8.43 7.39 32.45
N VAL A 373 7.97 8.54 31.94
CA VAL A 373 8.82 9.55 31.32
C VAL A 373 9.26 10.59 32.36
N LYS A 374 10.55 10.93 32.38
CA LYS A 374 11.05 12.09 33.13
C LYS A 374 10.61 13.37 32.44
N GLU A 375 9.73 14.12 33.07
CA GLU A 375 9.11 15.32 32.50
C GLU A 375 9.85 16.60 32.87
N CYS A 376 10.22 16.74 34.15
CA CYS A 376 10.97 17.89 34.64
C CYS A 376 11.76 17.56 35.92
N THR A 377 12.69 18.43 36.29
CA THR A 377 13.49 18.35 37.52
C THR A 377 13.47 19.67 38.29
N ASP A 378 13.58 19.61 39.62
CA ASP A 378 13.68 20.77 40.51
C ASP A 378 15.12 20.99 41.03
N ARG A 379 16.13 20.43 40.35
CA ARG A 379 17.53 20.48 40.77
C ARG A 379 18.47 21.08 39.73
N TYR A 380 19.17 22.16 40.08
CA TYR A 380 20.09 22.85 39.17
C TYR A 380 21.37 22.05 38.81
N TYR A 381 21.93 22.26 37.62
CA TYR A 381 23.13 21.59 37.07
C TYR A 381 24.38 21.62 37.99
N TYR A 382 24.59 22.66 38.81
CA TYR A 382 25.69 22.74 39.79
C TYR A 382 25.40 22.09 41.15
N ALA A 383 24.28 21.37 41.29
CA ALA A 383 23.88 20.75 42.54
C ALA A 383 24.80 19.60 43.02
N LYS A 384 25.83 19.24 42.24
CA LYS A 384 26.94 18.39 42.69
C LYS A 384 27.92 19.13 43.61
N ILE A 385 27.95 20.47 43.59
CA ILE A 385 28.84 21.32 44.40
C ILE A 385 28.04 22.05 45.50
N ILE A 386 26.86 22.59 45.18
CA ILE A 386 25.92 23.17 46.16
C ILE A 386 24.51 22.79 45.71
N PRO A 387 23.81 21.86 46.36
CA PRO A 387 22.42 21.56 46.06
C PRO A 387 21.56 22.80 46.27
N GLN A 388 21.08 23.40 45.18
CA GLN A 388 20.05 24.44 45.22
C GLN A 388 18.83 23.89 44.48
N MET A 389 17.72 23.81 45.22
CA MET A 389 16.41 23.55 44.64
C MET A 389 15.97 24.78 43.86
N CYS A 390 15.32 24.58 42.73
CA CYS A 390 14.73 25.64 41.91
C CYS A 390 13.30 25.29 41.50
N GLU A 391 12.63 26.22 40.84
CA GLU A 391 11.37 25.90 40.16
C GLU A 391 11.61 24.77 39.13
N PRO A 392 10.64 23.86 38.93
CA PRO A 392 10.82 22.75 38.01
C PRO A 392 11.10 23.22 36.57
N TYR A 393 12.00 22.54 35.87
CA TYR A 393 12.39 22.85 34.50
C TYR A 393 12.71 21.58 33.69
N VAL A 394 12.72 21.70 32.36
CA VAL A 394 13.06 20.60 31.45
C VAL A 394 14.56 20.60 31.17
N ASP A 395 15.26 19.55 31.60
CA ASP A 395 16.70 19.38 31.36
C ASP A 395 16.99 18.35 30.24
N PHE A 396 18.28 18.11 29.99
CA PHE A 396 18.73 17.17 28.98
C PHE A 396 18.21 15.73 29.19
N ASP A 397 18.18 15.25 30.43
CA ASP A 397 17.71 13.90 30.76
C ASP A 397 16.19 13.78 30.59
N CYS A 398 15.44 14.85 30.88
CA CYS A 398 14.02 14.94 30.56
C CYS A 398 13.81 14.80 29.05
N VAL A 399 14.46 15.64 28.22
CA VAL A 399 14.32 15.59 26.76
C VAL A 399 14.68 14.22 26.19
N LYS A 400 15.78 13.62 26.67
CA LYS A 400 16.17 12.27 26.28
C LYS A 400 15.11 11.23 26.63
N SER A 401 14.47 11.36 27.80
CA SER A 401 13.36 10.50 28.22
C SER A 401 12.10 10.72 27.39
N GLN A 402 11.76 11.97 27.07
CA GLN A 402 10.61 12.34 26.25
C GLN A 402 10.78 11.82 24.81
N ALA A 403 11.93 12.09 24.17
CA ALA A 403 12.25 11.65 22.81
C ALA A 403 12.22 10.11 22.66
N ASN A 404 12.62 9.37 23.71
CA ASN A 404 12.56 7.91 23.73
C ASN A 404 11.13 7.34 23.63
N VAL A 405 10.11 8.13 23.99
CA VAL A 405 8.70 7.77 23.80
C VAL A 405 8.12 8.43 22.55
N LEU A 406 8.44 9.70 22.28
CA LEU A 406 7.85 10.46 21.19
C LEU A 406 8.29 9.95 19.80
N ILE A 407 9.58 9.71 19.58
CA ILE A 407 10.09 9.31 18.25
C ILE A 407 9.49 7.99 17.74
N PRO A 408 9.37 6.90 18.53
CA PRO A 408 8.64 5.72 18.11
C PRO A 408 7.20 5.99 17.67
N ASN A 409 6.50 6.89 18.37
CA ASN A 409 5.11 7.26 18.05
C ASN A 409 5.02 8.11 16.78
N ILE A 410 5.94 9.06 16.59
CA ILE A 410 6.11 9.83 15.34
C ILE A 410 6.32 8.88 14.16
N ILE A 411 7.19 7.88 14.33
CA ILE A 411 7.47 6.89 13.29
C ILE A 411 6.23 6.06 12.95
N GLU A 412 5.49 5.59 13.97
CA GLU A 412 4.24 4.85 13.75
C GLU A 412 3.21 5.70 13.00
N ALA A 413 2.99 6.94 13.44
CA ALA A 413 2.07 7.87 12.78
C ALA A 413 2.50 8.15 11.32
N GLY A 414 3.79 8.42 11.09
CA GLY A 414 4.33 8.67 9.77
C GLY A 414 4.19 7.47 8.82
N VAL A 415 4.37 6.24 9.32
CA VAL A 415 4.15 5.03 8.54
C VAL A 415 2.69 4.88 8.11
N ASP A 416 1.73 5.25 8.96
CA ASP A 416 0.31 5.24 8.61
C ASP A 416 -0.05 6.37 7.61
N VAL A 417 0.56 7.56 7.75
CA VAL A 417 0.44 8.64 6.76
C VAL A 417 0.96 8.22 5.38
N MET A 418 2.13 7.57 5.30
CA MET A 418 2.66 7.05 4.04
C MET A 418 1.70 6.05 3.37
N GLN A 419 1.04 5.19 4.15
CA GLN A 419 0.05 4.23 3.62
C GLN A 419 -1.15 4.95 2.98
N LEU A 420 -1.59 6.05 3.57
CA LEU A 420 -2.68 6.87 3.03
C LEU A 420 -2.27 7.67 1.79
N PHE A 421 -0.99 8.04 1.68
CA PHE A 421 -0.48 8.81 0.53
C PHE A 421 -0.29 7.96 -0.73
N ILE A 422 -0.01 6.67 -0.60
CA ILE A 422 0.26 5.81 -1.78
C ILE A 422 -1.07 5.27 -2.33
N PRO A 423 -1.44 5.58 -3.59
CA PRO A 423 -2.74 5.20 -4.14
C PRO A 423 -2.87 3.68 -4.31
N LYS A 424 -4.08 3.16 -4.09
CA LYS A 424 -4.41 1.72 -4.16
C LYS A 424 -4.72 1.27 -5.59
N LEU A 425 -3.70 0.83 -6.32
CA LEU A 425 -3.78 0.33 -7.68
C LEU A 425 -3.74 -1.20 -7.72
N THR A 426 -4.46 -1.80 -8.66
CA THR A 426 -4.40 -3.23 -8.97
C THR A 426 -4.09 -3.42 -10.45
N VAL A 427 -3.10 -4.25 -10.76
CA VAL A 427 -2.74 -4.63 -12.12
C VAL A 427 -3.32 -6.01 -12.43
N ASN A 428 -4.08 -6.11 -13.51
CA ASN A 428 -4.65 -7.35 -14.01
C ASN A 428 -4.05 -7.65 -15.38
N LEU A 429 -3.72 -8.92 -15.61
CA LEU A 429 -3.23 -9.42 -16.89
C LEU A 429 -4.12 -10.58 -17.32
N GLN A 430 -4.36 -10.70 -18.62
CA GLN A 430 -5.02 -11.87 -19.20
C GLN A 430 -4.46 -12.17 -20.59
N SER A 431 -4.47 -13.45 -20.98
CA SER A 431 -4.16 -13.89 -22.34
C SER A 431 -5.49 -14.12 -23.06
N SER A 432 -5.78 -13.31 -24.07
CA SER A 432 -7.07 -13.29 -24.79
C SER A 432 -7.06 -14.08 -26.11
N GLY A 433 -5.89 -14.58 -26.51
CA GLY A 433 -5.72 -15.39 -27.70
C GLY A 433 -4.25 -15.72 -27.96
N LYS A 434 -3.99 -16.48 -29.04
CA LYS A 434 -2.63 -16.86 -29.43
C LYS A 434 -1.79 -15.60 -29.64
N GLY A 435 -0.78 -15.42 -28.79
CA GLY A 435 0.13 -14.28 -28.88
C GLY A 435 -0.50 -12.92 -28.58
N VAL A 436 -1.67 -12.89 -27.94
CA VAL A 436 -2.35 -11.65 -27.51
C VAL A 436 -2.45 -11.60 -26.00
N ILE A 437 -1.99 -10.49 -25.44
CA ILE A 437 -2.09 -10.15 -24.03
C ILE A 437 -2.82 -8.82 -23.91
N ASN A 438 -3.77 -8.76 -23.00
CA ASN A 438 -4.35 -7.50 -22.58
C ASN A 438 -4.52 -7.46 -21.06
N GLY A 439 -4.78 -6.28 -20.52
CA GLY A 439 -4.84 -6.10 -19.09
C GLY A 439 -5.40 -4.75 -18.70
N SER A 440 -5.51 -4.56 -17.38
CA SER A 440 -6.01 -3.32 -16.82
C SER A 440 -5.30 -2.92 -15.52
N ILE A 441 -5.13 -1.62 -15.32
CA ILE A 441 -4.71 -0.98 -14.08
C ILE A 441 -5.93 -0.26 -13.52
N LYS A 442 -6.36 -0.63 -12.32
CA LYS A 442 -7.53 -0.03 -11.66
C LYS A 442 -7.13 0.63 -10.36
N HIS A 443 -7.60 1.85 -10.15
CA HIS A 443 -7.46 2.56 -8.87
C HIS A 443 -8.70 2.35 -8.01
N THR A 444 -8.50 1.95 -6.75
CA THR A 444 -9.56 1.89 -5.75
C THR A 444 -9.56 3.20 -4.97
N THR A 445 -10.57 4.03 -5.18
CA THR A 445 -10.74 5.30 -4.47
C THR A 445 -10.96 5.10 -2.99
N ASP A 446 -10.57 6.08 -2.19
CA ASP A 446 -10.84 6.15 -0.77
C ASP A 446 -11.09 7.60 -0.32
N VAL A 447 -11.06 7.85 0.99
CA VAL A 447 -11.31 9.18 1.54
C VAL A 447 -10.21 10.20 1.21
N GLU A 448 -9.00 9.74 0.90
CA GLU A 448 -7.87 10.60 0.53
C GLU A 448 -7.81 10.80 -0.98
N TYR A 449 -8.02 9.72 -1.74
CA TYR A 449 -8.14 9.75 -3.19
C TYR A 449 -9.59 9.55 -3.64
N THR A 450 -10.38 10.61 -3.58
CA THR A 450 -11.83 10.60 -3.88
C THR A 450 -12.17 10.45 -5.36
N SER A 451 -11.18 10.56 -6.25
CA SER A 451 -11.38 10.42 -7.70
C SER A 451 -10.45 9.38 -8.30
N GLU A 452 -10.95 8.66 -9.30
CA GLU A 452 -10.19 7.60 -9.96
C GLU A 452 -8.93 8.14 -10.66
N ILE A 453 -7.82 7.44 -10.51
CA ILE A 453 -6.58 7.69 -11.24
C ILE A 453 -6.58 6.79 -12.48
N LYS A 454 -6.70 7.40 -13.66
CA LYS A 454 -6.69 6.68 -14.94
C LYS A 454 -5.26 6.55 -15.45
N TYR A 455 -4.59 5.48 -15.06
CA TYR A 455 -3.16 5.29 -15.33
C TYR A 455 -2.84 5.42 -16.83
N ASN A 456 -1.84 6.24 -17.17
CA ASN A 456 -1.25 6.29 -18.49
C ASN A 456 0.26 6.10 -18.35
N GLY A 457 0.82 5.15 -19.08
CA GLY A 457 2.26 4.92 -19.01
C GLY A 457 2.69 3.51 -19.38
N SER A 458 3.98 3.27 -19.21
CA SER A 458 4.63 2.02 -19.58
C SER A 458 4.26 0.90 -18.61
N VAL A 459 3.85 -0.23 -19.17
CA VAL A 459 3.61 -1.50 -18.48
C VAL A 459 4.62 -2.50 -19.01
N SER A 460 5.41 -3.09 -18.13
CA SER A 460 6.30 -4.21 -18.45
C SER A 460 5.52 -5.52 -18.37
N ILE A 461 5.53 -6.30 -19.44
CA ILE A 461 5.04 -7.68 -19.48
C ILE A 461 6.26 -8.59 -19.39
N ILE A 462 6.40 -9.31 -18.28
CA ILE A 462 7.52 -10.22 -18.04
C ILE A 462 7.03 -11.66 -18.26
N VAL A 463 7.63 -12.33 -19.26
CA VAL A 463 7.40 -13.75 -19.54
C VAL A 463 8.39 -14.59 -18.76
N VAL A 464 7.87 -15.53 -17.99
CA VAL A 464 8.64 -16.48 -17.18
C VAL A 464 8.38 -17.91 -17.64
N ASN A 465 9.35 -18.79 -17.39
CA ASN A 465 9.17 -20.22 -17.62
C ASN A 465 8.49 -20.92 -16.42
N SER A 466 8.27 -22.23 -16.53
CA SER A 466 7.70 -23.07 -15.47
C SER A 466 8.51 -23.12 -14.16
N LYS A 467 9.75 -22.59 -14.15
CA LYS A 467 10.60 -22.42 -12.96
C LYS A 467 10.68 -20.95 -12.51
N SER A 468 9.75 -20.11 -12.97
CA SER A 468 9.67 -18.67 -12.70
C SER A 468 10.93 -17.87 -13.06
N LYS A 469 11.79 -18.39 -13.95
CA LYS A 469 12.92 -17.62 -14.48
C LYS A 469 12.44 -16.73 -15.63
N SER A 470 12.76 -15.44 -15.55
CA SER A 470 12.49 -14.48 -16.61
C SER A 470 13.16 -14.92 -17.91
N LYS A 471 12.37 -14.92 -18.99
CA LYS A 471 12.80 -15.24 -20.36
C LYS A 471 12.86 -13.98 -21.22
N LYS A 472 11.82 -13.15 -21.15
CA LYS A 472 11.65 -11.96 -21.99
C LYS A 472 10.84 -10.90 -21.24
N GLU A 473 11.14 -9.65 -21.52
CA GLU A 473 10.38 -8.49 -21.05
C GLU A 473 9.94 -7.67 -22.25
N PHE A 474 8.70 -7.20 -22.22
CA PHE A 474 8.13 -6.36 -23.26
C PHE A 474 7.44 -5.15 -22.65
N THR A 475 7.64 -3.97 -23.22
CA THR A 475 6.90 -2.78 -22.80
C THR A 475 5.67 -2.57 -23.69
N VAL A 476 4.55 -2.20 -23.06
CA VAL A 476 3.32 -1.72 -23.70
C VAL A 476 2.85 -0.45 -23.00
N GLU A 477 2.26 0.48 -23.74
CA GLU A 477 1.70 1.70 -23.16
C GLU A 477 0.23 1.48 -22.76
N ALA A 478 -0.11 1.78 -21.52
CA ALA A 478 -1.48 1.84 -21.05
C ALA A 478 -2.12 3.19 -21.37
N LYS A 479 -3.40 3.16 -21.75
CA LYS A 479 -4.23 4.33 -21.98
C LYS A 479 -5.50 4.20 -21.14
N ASN A 480 -5.69 5.14 -20.21
CA ASN A 480 -6.78 5.13 -19.25
C ASN A 480 -6.90 3.79 -18.49
N GLY A 481 -5.75 3.26 -18.07
CA GLY A 481 -5.64 2.00 -17.36
C GLY A 481 -5.77 0.76 -18.23
N LEU A 482 -6.01 0.84 -19.54
CA LEU A 482 -6.12 -0.33 -20.42
C LEU A 482 -4.88 -0.49 -21.29
N PHE A 483 -4.41 -1.72 -21.47
CA PHE A 483 -3.31 -2.02 -22.38
C PHE A 483 -3.56 -3.34 -23.13
N GLU A 484 -3.08 -3.41 -24.36
CA GLU A 484 -3.13 -4.59 -25.20
C GLU A 484 -1.89 -4.66 -26.09
N LYS A 485 -1.35 -5.86 -26.28
CA LYS A 485 -0.28 -6.11 -27.24
C LYS A 485 -0.44 -7.50 -27.86
N SER A 486 -0.26 -7.54 -29.17
CA SER A 486 -0.33 -8.75 -29.98
C SER A 486 1.02 -9.05 -30.64
N GLY A 487 1.13 -10.21 -31.28
CA GLY A 487 2.33 -10.60 -32.03
C GLY A 487 3.41 -11.28 -31.18
N PHE A 488 3.05 -11.81 -30.01
CA PHE A 488 3.98 -12.58 -29.20
C PHE A 488 4.06 -14.04 -29.63
N ASN A 489 5.26 -14.62 -29.61
CA ASN A 489 5.49 -16.05 -29.78
C ASN A 489 5.84 -16.67 -28.44
N PHE A 490 4.87 -17.34 -27.82
CA PHE A 490 5.01 -18.02 -26.53
C PHE A 490 5.28 -19.52 -26.71
N SER A 491 5.98 -20.12 -25.77
CA SER A 491 6.21 -21.57 -25.70
C SER A 491 5.23 -22.21 -24.73
N GLU A 492 4.92 -23.50 -24.93
CA GLU A 492 4.06 -24.25 -24.02
C GLU A 492 4.61 -24.20 -22.57
N GLY A 493 3.73 -23.90 -21.61
CA GLY A 493 4.09 -23.73 -20.21
C GLY A 493 4.70 -22.37 -19.85
N ASP A 494 4.81 -21.43 -20.78
CA ASP A 494 5.16 -20.04 -20.45
C ASP A 494 4.03 -19.37 -19.66
N GLN A 495 4.44 -18.58 -18.67
CA GLN A 495 3.56 -17.71 -17.89
C GLN A 495 4.00 -16.27 -18.05
N ALA A 496 3.12 -15.31 -17.79
CA ALA A 496 3.49 -13.91 -17.72
C ALA A 496 2.82 -13.20 -16.56
N TYR A 497 3.44 -12.11 -16.12
CA TYR A 497 2.81 -11.12 -15.25
C TYR A 497 3.12 -9.72 -15.78
N ALA A 498 2.28 -8.75 -15.42
CA ALA A 498 2.47 -7.36 -15.76
C ALA A 498 2.99 -6.59 -14.55
N ARG A 499 3.85 -5.62 -14.79
CA ARG A 499 4.43 -4.72 -13.79
C ARG A 499 4.29 -3.27 -14.26
N ILE A 500 3.81 -2.41 -13.38
CA ILE A 500 3.96 -0.95 -13.52
C ILE A 500 4.98 -0.44 -12.50
N SER A 501 5.68 0.63 -12.83
CA SER A 501 6.63 1.29 -11.94
C SER A 501 6.48 2.81 -11.97
N PHE A 502 6.55 3.44 -10.80
CA PHE A 502 6.48 4.89 -10.65
C PHE A 502 7.18 5.30 -9.35
N GLY A 503 8.16 6.22 -9.43
CA GLY A 503 8.75 6.86 -8.24
C GLY A 503 9.28 5.92 -7.17
N GLY A 504 9.96 4.82 -7.53
CA GLY A 504 10.42 3.83 -6.55
C GLY A 504 9.33 2.87 -6.05
N VAL A 505 8.12 2.88 -6.62
CA VAL A 505 7.06 1.90 -6.35
C VAL A 505 6.83 1.05 -7.59
N SER A 506 6.75 -0.27 -7.43
CA SER A 506 6.34 -1.19 -8.49
C SER A 506 5.14 -2.02 -8.06
N ILE A 507 4.23 -2.33 -8.99
CA ILE A 507 3.03 -3.13 -8.70
C ILE A 507 2.91 -4.24 -9.73
N GLU A 508 2.72 -5.47 -9.27
CA GLU A 508 2.65 -6.66 -10.13
C GLU A 508 1.25 -7.28 -10.17
N SER A 509 0.89 -7.84 -11.32
CA SER A 509 -0.28 -8.71 -11.45
C SER A 509 0.00 -10.12 -10.89
N ASP A 510 -1.04 -10.94 -10.80
CA ASP A 510 -0.85 -12.39 -10.75
C ASP A 510 -0.23 -12.92 -12.06
N GLN A 511 0.42 -14.07 -11.95
CA GLN A 511 0.93 -14.80 -13.11
C GLN A 511 -0.23 -15.47 -13.85
N VAL A 512 -0.24 -15.34 -15.17
CA VAL A 512 -1.23 -15.98 -16.06
C VAL A 512 -0.55 -16.92 -17.03
N ASN A 513 -1.19 -18.06 -17.29
CA ASN A 513 -0.76 -18.99 -18.33
C ASN A 513 -1.02 -18.38 -19.72
N LEU A 514 -0.07 -18.52 -20.63
CA LEU A 514 -0.15 -17.94 -21.96
C LEU A 514 -0.78 -18.91 -22.96
N ILE A 515 -1.68 -18.40 -23.80
CA ILE A 515 -2.31 -19.18 -24.86
C ILE A 515 -1.33 -19.32 -26.02
N VAL A 516 -0.86 -20.55 -26.26
CA VAL A 516 0.18 -20.88 -27.26
C VAL A 516 -0.38 -21.45 -28.57
N SER A 517 -1.63 -21.89 -28.54
CA SER A 517 -2.38 -22.40 -29.69
C SER A 517 -3.76 -21.76 -29.72
N ASP A 518 -4.29 -21.53 -30.93
CA ASP A 518 -5.70 -21.19 -31.07
C ASP A 518 -6.51 -22.28 -30.36
N ILE A 519 -7.31 -21.89 -29.36
CA ILE A 519 -8.31 -22.80 -28.81
C ILE A 519 -9.13 -23.23 -30.03
N PRO A 520 -9.20 -24.53 -30.37
CA PRO A 520 -9.97 -24.93 -31.52
C PRO A 520 -11.39 -24.44 -31.29
N VAL A 521 -11.89 -23.57 -32.16
CA VAL A 521 -13.32 -23.31 -32.25
C VAL A 521 -13.92 -24.67 -32.58
N ILE A 522 -14.46 -25.35 -31.58
CA ILE A 522 -15.11 -26.65 -31.73
C ILE A 522 -16.41 -26.39 -32.49
N GLY A 523 -16.29 -26.26 -33.81
CA GLY A 523 -17.41 -26.25 -34.75
C GLY A 523 -17.89 -27.67 -35.07
N SER A 524 -17.68 -28.64 -34.18
CA SER A 524 -18.07 -30.03 -34.41
C SER A 524 -19.53 -30.23 -34.00
N LYS A 525 -20.38 -30.49 -35.00
CA LYS A 525 -21.80 -30.86 -34.82
C LYS A 525 -22.01 -32.29 -34.29
N TRP A 526 -20.95 -33.06 -34.07
CA TRP A 526 -21.05 -34.48 -33.73
C TRP A 526 -20.06 -34.87 -32.64
N VAL A 527 -20.59 -35.51 -31.61
CA VAL A 527 -19.82 -36.10 -30.51
C VAL A 527 -20.30 -37.53 -30.33
N PHE A 528 -19.38 -38.48 -30.43
CA PHE A 528 -19.63 -39.89 -30.19
C PHE A 528 -19.35 -40.23 -28.74
N LEU A 529 -20.28 -40.94 -28.10
CA LEU A 529 -20.13 -41.45 -26.74
C LEU A 529 -20.11 -42.99 -26.78
N GLU A 530 -18.94 -43.59 -26.58
CA GLU A 530 -18.78 -45.03 -26.40
C GLU A 530 -18.67 -45.32 -24.91
N ILE A 531 -19.58 -46.14 -24.36
CA ILE A 531 -19.53 -46.60 -22.96
C ILE A 531 -19.19 -48.08 -23.00
N LYS A 532 -17.97 -48.50 -22.66
CA LYS A 532 -17.61 -49.93 -22.68
C LYS A 532 -17.72 -50.54 -21.29
N GLY A 533 -18.64 -51.49 -21.12
CA GLY A 533 -18.82 -52.27 -19.89
C GLY A 533 -18.66 -53.75 -20.18
N GLN A 534 -17.65 -54.41 -19.59
CA GLN A 534 -17.48 -55.86 -19.72
C GLN A 534 -18.36 -56.55 -18.67
N HIS A 535 -19.25 -57.45 -19.10
CA HIS A 535 -20.10 -58.25 -18.23
C HIS A 535 -19.75 -59.72 -18.43
N THR A 536 -19.28 -60.40 -17.39
CA THR A 536 -19.03 -61.84 -17.41
C THR A 536 -20.22 -62.56 -16.80
N TYR A 537 -20.88 -63.43 -17.56
CA TYR A 537 -21.84 -64.40 -17.04
C TYR A 537 -21.10 -65.69 -16.72
N ASN A 538 -21.17 -66.18 -15.49
CA ASN A 538 -20.76 -67.54 -15.17
C ASN A 538 -21.90 -68.50 -15.52
N SER A 539 -21.86 -69.11 -16.70
CA SER A 539 -22.66 -70.32 -16.97
C SER A 539 -21.76 -71.54 -16.80
N SER A 540 -21.97 -72.31 -15.73
CA SER A 540 -21.36 -73.61 -15.53
C SER A 540 -22.04 -74.67 -16.40
N SER A 541 -21.67 -74.71 -17.69
CA SER A 541 -21.84 -75.91 -18.52
C SER A 541 -20.90 -75.87 -19.71
N SER A 542 -20.21 -77.00 -19.89
CA SER A 542 -19.21 -77.37 -20.88
C SER A 542 -19.46 -76.86 -22.31
N GLY A 543 -18.37 -76.35 -22.92
CA GLY A 543 -18.14 -76.39 -24.37
C GLY A 543 -18.87 -75.34 -25.19
N ASP A 544 -18.28 -74.17 -25.31
CA ASP A 544 -18.08 -73.43 -26.57
C ASP A 544 -17.51 -72.04 -26.26
N TYR A 545 -16.62 -71.54 -27.13
CA TYR A 545 -16.12 -70.17 -27.05
C TYR A 545 -17.29 -69.20 -27.19
N VAL A 546 -17.67 -68.53 -26.11
CA VAL A 546 -18.57 -67.39 -26.15
C VAL A 546 -17.86 -66.18 -25.56
N SER A 547 -17.15 -65.45 -26.42
CA SER A 547 -16.78 -64.06 -26.14
C SER A 547 -18.02 -63.19 -26.33
N ASN A 548 -18.89 -63.11 -25.33
CA ASN A 548 -19.89 -62.04 -25.31
C ASN A 548 -19.22 -60.76 -24.83
N MET A 549 -18.56 -60.08 -25.77
CA MET A 549 -18.39 -58.64 -25.66
C MET A 549 -19.79 -58.03 -25.65
N ILE A 550 -20.14 -57.27 -24.60
CA ILE A 550 -21.09 -56.17 -24.79
C ILE A 550 -20.29 -55.09 -25.50
N ASP A 551 -20.11 -55.26 -26.81
CA ASP A 551 -19.78 -54.15 -27.68
C ASP A 551 -21.04 -53.29 -27.76
N PHE A 552 -20.90 -52.02 -27.40
CA PHE A 552 -21.77 -51.00 -27.95
C PHE A 552 -21.36 -50.81 -29.42
N ALA A 553 -21.73 -51.81 -30.23
CA ALA A 553 -21.61 -51.98 -31.68
C ALA A 553 -20.31 -51.48 -32.35
N GLN A 554 -19.40 -52.42 -32.68
CA GLN A 554 -18.92 -52.47 -34.07
C GLN A 554 -20.07 -53.07 -34.89
N ASN A 555 -20.69 -52.24 -35.72
CA ASN A 555 -21.79 -52.62 -36.60
C ASN A 555 -21.23 -53.36 -37.82
N ASP A 556 -21.40 -54.69 -37.88
CA ASP A 556 -21.32 -55.43 -39.15
C ASP A 556 -22.67 -55.61 -39.83
N ASP A 557 -23.81 -55.23 -39.22
CA ASP A 557 -25.12 -55.33 -39.90
C ASP A 557 -26.10 -54.21 -39.47
N GLY A 558 -26.02 -53.06 -40.14
CA GLY A 558 -27.18 -52.23 -40.52
C GLY A 558 -28.18 -51.70 -39.46
N ALA A 559 -27.91 -51.74 -38.15
CA ALA A 559 -28.78 -51.11 -37.14
C ALA A 559 -28.23 -49.73 -36.68
N PRO A 560 -29.09 -48.71 -36.47
CA PRO A 560 -28.62 -47.37 -36.13
C PRO A 560 -27.99 -47.37 -34.73
N GLY A 561 -26.70 -47.02 -34.66
CA GLY A 561 -26.09 -46.55 -33.43
C GLY A 561 -26.88 -45.36 -32.88
N CYS A 562 -26.88 -45.19 -31.57
CA CYS A 562 -27.59 -44.07 -30.97
C CYS A 562 -26.77 -42.79 -31.16
N ASP A 563 -26.90 -42.16 -32.33
CA ASP A 563 -26.24 -40.90 -32.67
C ASP A 563 -26.98 -39.72 -32.01
N TYR A 564 -26.25 -38.93 -31.20
CA TYR A 564 -26.83 -37.78 -30.52
C TYR A 564 -26.01 -36.51 -30.77
N THR A 565 -26.66 -35.48 -31.34
CA THR A 565 -26.06 -34.15 -31.53
C THR A 565 -26.07 -33.36 -30.22
N LEU A 566 -24.93 -33.23 -29.55
CA LEU A 566 -24.83 -32.42 -28.33
C LEU A 566 -25.14 -30.94 -28.63
N ASN A 567 -25.98 -30.32 -27.78
CA ASN A 567 -26.22 -28.88 -27.83
C ASN A 567 -25.12 -28.17 -27.06
N TRP A 568 -24.36 -27.33 -27.76
CA TRP A 568 -23.25 -26.56 -27.20
C TRP A 568 -23.67 -25.14 -26.86
N ASN A 569 -23.22 -24.65 -25.71
CA ASN A 569 -23.23 -23.25 -25.32
C ASN A 569 -21.87 -22.90 -24.72
N ASN A 570 -20.98 -22.31 -25.53
CA ASN A 570 -19.58 -22.06 -25.18
C ASN A 570 -18.83 -23.35 -24.78
N LEU A 571 -18.34 -23.41 -23.54
CA LEU A 571 -17.61 -24.55 -22.98
C LEU A 571 -18.53 -25.61 -22.38
N GLU A 572 -19.84 -25.40 -22.39
CA GLU A 572 -20.84 -26.32 -21.83
C GLU A 572 -21.57 -27.06 -22.94
N PHE A 573 -21.82 -28.34 -22.73
CA PHE A 573 -22.62 -29.17 -23.62
C PHE A 573 -23.68 -29.94 -22.84
N SER A 574 -24.82 -30.18 -23.46
CA SER A 574 -25.84 -31.07 -22.91
C SER A 574 -26.61 -31.80 -24.00
N ASN A 575 -27.05 -33.01 -23.69
CA ASN A 575 -28.01 -33.72 -24.53
C ASN A 575 -28.78 -34.79 -23.77
N SER A 576 -29.93 -35.18 -24.31
CA SER A 576 -30.68 -36.35 -23.87
C SER A 576 -30.39 -37.52 -24.81
N PHE A 577 -30.30 -38.73 -24.27
CA PHE A 577 -30.16 -39.97 -25.03
C PHE A 577 -31.27 -40.95 -24.66
N ASN A 578 -31.67 -41.80 -25.60
CA ASN A 578 -32.60 -42.90 -25.41
C ASN A 578 -32.06 -44.17 -26.08
N CYS A 579 -31.42 -45.03 -25.32
CA CYS A 579 -30.87 -46.29 -25.82
C CYS A 579 -31.84 -47.44 -25.53
N VAL A 580 -32.31 -48.11 -26.59
CA VAL A 580 -33.17 -49.29 -26.52
C VAL A 580 -32.35 -50.53 -26.84
N PHE A 581 -32.25 -51.47 -25.89
CA PHE A 581 -31.50 -52.71 -26.09
C PHE A 581 -32.41 -53.80 -26.68
N ARG A 582 -31.97 -54.48 -27.75
CA ARG A 582 -32.77 -55.54 -28.40
C ARG A 582 -32.97 -56.80 -27.53
N TYR A 583 -32.12 -57.05 -26.54
CA TYR A 583 -32.13 -58.29 -25.76
C TYR A 583 -32.69 -58.16 -24.33
N SER A 584 -33.05 -56.96 -23.89
CA SER A 584 -33.70 -56.71 -22.60
C SER A 584 -34.89 -55.80 -22.80
N LYS A 585 -36.08 -56.14 -22.28
CA LYS A 585 -37.33 -55.35 -22.39
C LYS A 585 -37.29 -54.03 -21.59
N GLY A 586 -36.21 -53.28 -21.65
CA GLY A 586 -36.02 -51.99 -20.98
C GLY A 586 -35.30 -50.98 -21.87
N SER A 587 -35.72 -49.72 -21.78
CA SER A 587 -35.05 -48.56 -22.38
C SER A 587 -34.31 -47.78 -21.29
N TYR A 588 -33.11 -47.29 -21.61
CA TYR A 588 -32.40 -46.33 -20.79
C TYR A 588 -32.53 -44.95 -21.44
N VAL A 589 -33.24 -44.05 -20.77
CA VAL A 589 -33.35 -42.65 -21.19
C VAL A 589 -32.50 -41.83 -20.24
N GLY A 590 -31.63 -40.96 -20.72
CA GLY A 590 -30.75 -40.21 -19.85
C GLY A 590 -30.39 -38.85 -20.41
N THR A 591 -29.66 -38.07 -19.61
CA THR A 591 -29.04 -36.83 -20.07
C THR A 591 -27.55 -36.86 -19.76
N VAL A 592 -26.74 -36.44 -20.72
CA VAL A 592 -25.32 -36.11 -20.49
C VAL A 592 -25.17 -34.61 -20.50
N LYS A 593 -24.48 -34.07 -19.50
CA LYS A 593 -24.04 -32.67 -19.45
C LYS A 593 -22.54 -32.64 -19.23
N GLY A 594 -21.83 -31.69 -19.82
CA GLY A 594 -20.42 -31.52 -19.52
C GLY A 594 -19.96 -30.09 -19.68
N LYS A 595 -18.89 -29.74 -18.95
CA LYS A 595 -18.23 -28.44 -19.03
C LYS A 595 -16.73 -28.64 -19.22
N LEU A 596 -16.20 -28.10 -20.31
CA LEU A 596 -14.77 -28.00 -20.53
C LEU A 596 -14.23 -26.83 -19.71
N THR A 597 -13.09 -27.02 -19.05
CA THR A 597 -12.39 -25.98 -18.31
C THR A 597 -11.15 -25.55 -19.09
N SER A 598 -10.69 -24.32 -18.84
CA SER A 598 -9.55 -23.71 -19.53
C SER A 598 -8.21 -24.42 -19.29
N ASP A 599 -8.15 -25.36 -18.34
CA ASP A 599 -6.98 -26.18 -18.00
C ASP A 599 -7.05 -27.60 -18.62
N ASN A 600 -7.81 -27.77 -19.71
CA ASN A 600 -7.99 -29.07 -20.38
C ASN A 600 -8.54 -30.15 -19.43
N LYS A 601 -9.52 -29.82 -18.59
CA LYS A 601 -10.33 -30.81 -17.87
C LYS A 601 -11.77 -30.75 -18.35
N CYS A 602 -12.50 -31.84 -18.14
CA CYS A 602 -13.92 -31.91 -18.42
C CYS A 602 -14.65 -32.38 -17.16
N ASN A 603 -15.66 -31.64 -16.73
CA ASN A 603 -16.60 -32.11 -15.71
C ASN A 603 -17.80 -32.68 -16.45
N LEU A 604 -18.04 -34.00 -16.34
CA LEU A 604 -19.10 -34.72 -17.03
C LEU A 604 -20.13 -35.21 -16.01
N GLN A 605 -21.40 -34.87 -16.21
CA GLN A 605 -22.52 -35.41 -15.45
C GLN A 605 -23.35 -36.30 -16.37
N VAL A 606 -23.58 -37.54 -15.96
CA VAL A 606 -24.43 -38.50 -16.67
C VAL A 606 -25.60 -38.86 -15.75
N THR A 607 -26.80 -38.62 -16.24
CA THR A 607 -28.05 -39.02 -15.57
C THR A 607 -28.72 -40.07 -16.42
N THR A 608 -29.09 -41.19 -15.82
CA THR A 608 -29.81 -42.28 -16.47
C THR A 608 -31.11 -42.55 -15.74
N HIS A 609 -32.18 -42.71 -16.50
CA HIS A 609 -33.49 -43.18 -16.09
C HIS A 609 -33.72 -44.54 -16.74
N THR A 610 -33.94 -45.56 -15.93
CA THR A 610 -34.24 -46.91 -16.42
C THR A 610 -35.73 -47.17 -16.24
N THR A 611 -36.42 -47.49 -17.32
CA THR A 611 -37.81 -47.96 -17.29
C THR A 611 -37.84 -49.45 -17.52
N THR A 612 -37.97 -50.23 -16.44
CA THR A 612 -38.30 -51.67 -16.49
C THR A 612 -39.78 -51.85 -16.12
N HIS A 613 -40.52 -52.55 -16.97
CA HIS A 613 -41.94 -52.86 -16.74
C HIS A 613 -42.06 -54.05 -15.75
N PRO A 614 -42.91 -54.06 -14.70
CA PRO A 614 -43.84 -53.06 -14.17
C PRO A 614 -43.43 -52.48 -12.78
N SER A 615 -42.17 -52.53 -12.38
CA SER A 615 -41.74 -52.26 -10.98
C SER A 615 -41.26 -50.82 -10.68
N GLY A 616 -41.50 -49.85 -11.56
CA GLY A 616 -41.26 -48.43 -11.29
C GLY A 616 -40.06 -47.81 -12.03
N VAL A 617 -40.00 -46.48 -12.04
CA VAL A 617 -38.92 -45.70 -12.68
C VAL A 617 -37.79 -45.48 -11.68
N TYR A 618 -36.59 -45.96 -12.00
CA TYR A 618 -35.40 -45.70 -11.19
C TYR A 618 -34.55 -44.62 -11.85
N THR A 619 -34.25 -43.56 -11.11
CA THR A 619 -33.36 -42.48 -11.54
C THR A 619 -32.02 -42.61 -10.84
N ASN A 620 -30.94 -42.69 -11.59
CA ASN A 620 -29.58 -42.70 -11.07
C ASN A 620 -28.78 -41.58 -11.76
N SER A 621 -28.27 -40.63 -10.97
CA SER A 621 -27.47 -39.50 -11.46
C SER A 621 -26.10 -39.53 -10.79
N LYS A 622 -25.03 -39.52 -11.58
CA LYS A 622 -23.66 -39.40 -11.08
C LYS A 622 -22.87 -38.36 -11.88
N SER A 623 -22.01 -37.64 -11.16
CA SER A 623 -21.09 -36.64 -11.71
C SER A 623 -19.65 -37.14 -11.61
N PHE A 624 -18.89 -36.93 -12.68
CA PHE A 624 -17.49 -37.35 -12.82
C PHE A 624 -16.63 -36.15 -13.24
N SER A 625 -15.48 -35.99 -12.61
CA SER A 625 -14.41 -35.14 -13.13
C SER A 625 -13.46 -36.00 -13.94
N CYS A 626 -13.13 -35.59 -15.16
CA CYS A 626 -12.19 -36.29 -16.01
C CYS A 626 -11.10 -35.37 -16.56
N SER A 627 -9.91 -35.94 -16.71
CA SER A 627 -8.74 -35.27 -17.26
C SER A 627 -8.63 -35.58 -18.75
N ILE A 628 -8.31 -34.58 -19.58
CA ILE A 628 -8.10 -34.79 -21.01
C ILE A 628 -6.75 -35.49 -21.20
N ILE A 629 -6.76 -36.67 -21.84
CA ILE A 629 -5.55 -37.35 -22.29
C ILE A 629 -5.46 -37.12 -23.80
N ASN A 630 -4.43 -36.40 -24.24
CA ASN A 630 -4.16 -36.19 -25.65
C ASN A 630 -3.54 -37.49 -26.21
N VAL A 631 -4.27 -38.25 -27.03
CA VAL A 631 -3.76 -39.49 -27.64
C VAL A 631 -3.10 -39.13 -28.98
N PRO A 632 -1.78 -39.37 -29.17
CA PRO A 632 -1.12 -39.09 -30.44
C PRO A 632 -1.69 -39.96 -31.58
N PHE A 633 -1.78 -39.37 -32.77
CA PHE A 633 -2.54 -39.82 -33.94
C PHE A 633 -2.11 -41.17 -34.58
N HIS A 634 -1.13 -41.90 -34.04
CA HIS A 634 -0.45 -42.96 -34.81
C HIS A 634 -0.93 -44.40 -34.61
N LYS A 635 -2.10 -44.69 -34.00
CA LYS A 635 -2.48 -46.09 -33.73
C LYS A 635 -3.97 -46.49 -33.81
N LEU A 636 -4.81 -45.73 -34.51
CA LEU A 636 -6.21 -46.12 -34.73
C LEU A 636 -6.58 -46.01 -36.21
N ASP A 637 -6.39 -47.12 -36.92
CA ASP A 637 -6.99 -47.51 -38.20
C ASP A 637 -6.82 -46.53 -39.40
N GLU A 638 -5.98 -46.93 -40.35
CA GLU A 638 -5.63 -46.16 -41.58
C GLU A 638 -6.75 -46.13 -42.63
N SER A 639 -7.95 -46.62 -42.33
CA SER A 639 -9.02 -46.84 -43.32
C SER A 639 -10.07 -45.73 -43.47
N ASP A 640 -10.03 -44.64 -42.67
CA ASP A 640 -11.06 -43.58 -42.72
C ASP A 640 -10.46 -42.16 -42.87
N PRO A 641 -10.31 -41.64 -44.11
CA PRO A 641 -9.56 -40.41 -44.40
C PRO A 641 -10.33 -39.09 -44.18
N TYR A 642 -11.54 -39.10 -43.61
CA TYR A 642 -12.44 -37.94 -43.67
C TYR A 642 -12.60 -37.10 -42.39
N PHE A 643 -11.95 -37.42 -41.26
CA PHE A 643 -12.15 -36.67 -40.01
C PHE A 643 -10.90 -36.54 -39.13
N ASP A 644 -10.64 -35.33 -38.62
CA ASP A 644 -9.74 -35.17 -37.45
C ASP A 644 -10.51 -35.61 -36.19
N LYS A 645 -10.01 -36.65 -35.50
CA LYS A 645 -10.64 -37.25 -34.31
C LYS A 645 -9.94 -36.77 -33.04
N PHE A 646 -10.69 -36.23 -32.08
CA PHE A 646 -10.21 -36.08 -30.69
C PHE A 646 -10.86 -37.14 -29.82
N VAL A 647 -10.06 -37.97 -29.15
CA VAL A 647 -10.54 -39.06 -28.31
C VAL A 647 -10.30 -38.73 -26.84
N PHE A 648 -11.37 -38.67 -26.06
CA PHE A 648 -11.31 -38.47 -24.61
C PHE A 648 -11.45 -39.82 -23.95
N LYS A 649 -10.40 -40.33 -23.30
CA LYS A 649 -10.50 -41.53 -22.47
C LYS A 649 -10.78 -41.12 -21.03
N VAL A 650 -11.98 -41.43 -20.55
CA VAL A 650 -12.38 -41.21 -19.16
C VAL A 650 -12.23 -42.56 -18.45
N SER A 651 -11.23 -42.68 -17.56
CA SER A 651 -10.93 -43.90 -16.79
C SER A 651 -10.77 -43.57 -15.30
N GLY A 652 -11.24 -44.45 -14.41
CA GLY A 652 -11.08 -44.29 -12.96
C GLY A 652 -12.13 -45.05 -12.15
N SER A 653 -11.85 -45.27 -10.86
CA SER A 653 -12.68 -46.10 -9.96
C SER A 653 -14.14 -45.66 -9.88
N LYS A 654 -14.42 -44.35 -9.95
CA LYS A 654 -15.80 -43.81 -9.94
C LYS A 654 -16.63 -44.20 -11.16
N ILE A 655 -16.00 -44.44 -12.32
CA ILE A 655 -16.68 -44.89 -13.55
C ILE A 655 -17.05 -46.37 -13.41
N THR A 656 -16.13 -47.18 -12.87
CA THR A 656 -16.41 -48.58 -12.53
C THR A 656 -17.57 -48.69 -11.55
N GLU A 657 -17.63 -47.83 -10.53
CA GLU A 657 -18.77 -47.75 -9.61
C GLU A 657 -20.08 -47.28 -10.27
N PHE A 658 -20.02 -46.42 -11.29
CA PHE A 658 -21.20 -46.01 -12.05
C PHE A 658 -21.73 -47.13 -12.93
N ILE A 659 -20.86 -47.79 -13.70
CA ILE A 659 -21.20 -48.95 -14.52
C ILE A 659 -21.74 -50.09 -13.65
N SER A 660 -21.16 -50.31 -12.46
CA SER A 660 -21.65 -51.27 -11.46
C SER A 660 -23.03 -50.89 -10.90
N SER A 661 -23.34 -49.59 -10.78
CA SER A 661 -24.65 -49.13 -10.30
C SER A 661 -25.77 -49.21 -11.35
N LEU A 662 -25.42 -49.33 -12.63
CA LEU A 662 -26.39 -49.56 -13.71
C LEU A 662 -26.81 -51.04 -13.81
N THR A 663 -25.98 -51.94 -13.29
CA THR A 663 -26.10 -53.40 -13.48
C THR A 663 -26.61 -54.13 -12.23
N SER A 664 -26.42 -53.55 -11.05
CA SER A 664 -26.87 -54.10 -9.75
C SER A 664 -28.39 -54.08 -9.51
N ASN A 665 -29.17 -53.36 -10.33
CA ASN A 665 -30.63 -53.26 -10.17
C ASN A 665 -31.44 -54.37 -10.90
N ASN A 666 -30.77 -55.34 -11.52
CA ASN A 666 -31.41 -56.46 -12.23
C ASN A 666 -31.36 -57.79 -11.46
N SER A 667 -31.53 -57.80 -10.13
CA SER A 667 -31.73 -59.07 -9.41
C SER A 667 -33.16 -59.57 -9.62
N TYR A 668 -33.30 -60.60 -10.47
CA TYR A 668 -34.53 -61.32 -10.71
C TYR A 668 -34.95 -62.07 -9.43
N ASP A 669 -36.01 -61.61 -8.76
CA ASP A 669 -36.57 -62.29 -7.59
C ASP A 669 -37.44 -63.47 -8.07
N GLY A 670 -36.82 -64.65 -8.10
CA GLY A 670 -37.43 -65.88 -8.59
C GLY A 670 -36.83 -67.11 -7.93
N GLY A 671 -37.12 -67.31 -6.65
CA GLY A 671 -37.29 -68.63 -6.04
C GLY A 671 -36.05 -69.49 -5.77
N LYS A 672 -35.74 -69.64 -4.48
CA LYS A 672 -35.06 -70.77 -3.81
C LYS A 672 -33.79 -71.31 -4.49
N ASP A 673 -32.66 -70.69 -4.17
CA ASP A 673 -31.58 -71.46 -3.54
C ASP A 673 -30.64 -70.56 -2.73
N THR A 674 -30.59 -70.83 -1.44
CA THR A 674 -29.69 -70.22 -0.46
C THR A 674 -28.32 -70.85 -0.60
N GLN A 675 -27.37 -70.14 -1.23
CA GLN A 675 -25.93 -70.08 -0.91
C GLN A 675 -25.17 -69.53 -2.12
N ASN A 676 -24.96 -68.21 -2.19
CA ASN A 676 -23.79 -67.55 -2.82
C ASN A 676 -23.89 -66.01 -2.81
N SER A 677 -24.27 -65.40 -1.68
CA SER A 677 -24.23 -63.95 -1.52
C SER A 677 -22.81 -63.39 -1.27
N SER A 678 -21.77 -64.20 -1.48
CA SER A 678 -20.35 -63.81 -1.33
C SER A 678 -19.56 -63.80 -2.64
N LEU A 679 -20.21 -63.93 -3.81
CA LEU A 679 -19.53 -64.14 -5.11
C LEU A 679 -19.86 -63.10 -6.20
N VAL A 680 -20.25 -61.87 -5.82
CA VAL A 680 -20.35 -60.72 -6.75
C VAL A 680 -19.43 -59.57 -6.32
N LYS A 681 -18.23 -59.93 -5.84
CA LYS A 681 -17.18 -58.97 -5.45
C LYS A 681 -15.83 -59.36 -6.06
N SER A 682 -15.76 -59.51 -7.37
CA SER A 682 -14.47 -59.42 -8.08
C SER A 682 -14.64 -59.51 -9.59
N LEU A 683 -13.83 -58.71 -10.29
CA LEU A 683 -13.52 -58.73 -11.73
C LEU A 683 -14.36 -57.83 -12.63
N TYR A 684 -14.28 -56.52 -12.39
CA TYR A 684 -14.20 -55.58 -13.52
C TYR A 684 -12.71 -55.38 -13.84
N ASN A 685 -12.28 -55.75 -15.04
CA ASN A 685 -10.92 -55.42 -15.51
C ASN A 685 -10.74 -53.90 -15.62
N ASN A 686 -9.50 -53.44 -15.51
CA ASN A 686 -9.05 -52.03 -15.57
C ASN A 686 -9.39 -51.27 -16.88
N ASP A 687 -10.20 -51.84 -17.77
CA ASP A 687 -10.46 -51.36 -19.12
C ASP A 687 -11.87 -50.76 -19.33
N SER A 688 -12.65 -50.54 -18.26
CA SER A 688 -13.91 -49.80 -18.37
C SER A 688 -13.62 -48.30 -18.60
N TYR A 689 -13.98 -47.78 -19.76
CA TYR A 689 -13.81 -46.37 -20.10
C TYR A 689 -15.07 -45.79 -20.75
N ILE A 690 -15.24 -44.47 -20.60
CA ILE A 690 -16.11 -43.69 -21.47
C ILE A 690 -15.19 -43.02 -22.51
N LYS A 691 -15.45 -43.28 -23.79
CA LYS A 691 -14.73 -42.63 -24.88
C LYS A 691 -15.64 -41.59 -25.50
N ILE A 692 -15.18 -40.34 -25.49
CA ILE A 692 -15.87 -39.26 -26.19
C ILE A 692 -15.05 -38.95 -27.45
N THR A 693 -15.63 -39.04 -28.64
CA THR A 693 -14.92 -38.75 -29.90
C THR A 693 -15.52 -37.54 -30.58
N PHE A 694 -14.70 -36.53 -30.88
CA PHE A 694 -15.12 -35.30 -31.57
C PHE A 694 -14.61 -35.31 -32.99
N PHE A 695 -15.45 -34.86 -33.92
CA PHE A 695 -15.15 -34.85 -35.35
C PHE A 695 -15.03 -33.42 -35.86
N LYS A 696 -13.86 -33.03 -36.37
CA LYS A 696 -13.72 -31.75 -37.05
C LYS A 696 -14.26 -31.88 -38.48
N ASN A 697 -15.19 -31.01 -38.85
CA ASN A 697 -15.66 -30.94 -40.23
C ASN A 697 -14.61 -30.18 -41.07
N LYS A 698 -13.97 -30.82 -42.06
CA LYS A 698 -13.26 -30.08 -43.10
C LYS A 698 -14.33 -29.43 -43.99
N MET A 699 -14.61 -28.15 -43.77
CA MET A 699 -15.39 -27.40 -44.76
C MET A 699 -14.61 -27.37 -46.08
N LYS A 700 -15.13 -28.06 -47.09
CA LYS A 700 -14.86 -27.74 -48.49
C LYS A 700 -15.43 -26.34 -48.77
N ARG A 701 -14.58 -25.42 -49.20
CA ARG A 701 -14.79 -24.80 -50.50
C ARG A 701 -13.81 -25.41 -51.46
#